data_AF-A0A6P8F6R6-F1
#
_entry.id   AF-A0A6P8F6R6-F1
#
_cell.length_a   1.000
_cell.length_b   1.000
_cell.length_c   1.000
_cell.angle_alpha   90.00
_cell.angle_beta   90.00
_cell.angle_gamma   90.00
#
_symmetry.space_group_name_H-M   'P 1'
#
loop_
_entity.id
_entity.type
_entity.pdbx_description
1 polymer ?
#
loop_
_entity_poly.entity_id
_entity_poly.type
_entity_poly.pdbx_seq_one_letter_code
_entity_poly.pdbx_strand_id
1 'polypeptide(L)'
;MGRTTIFWFLLLLSLSVPSVSSIKTLSSIRELADNNIEFGKTFPGHGLKLLYWLAHNIQIDQNNVIDLGDIDPSQGDYGFHCFGKYERLLPREPNVDYYALGDLNTNVHSGSRQLSSYVTEDFYNVQSNPHNNIDRIIVRSDRNSQRRVWRVYLTLHYDPGHTWEISPRMLTEIQNFPTLGAFLTQAHYDFNSRNRNYQQILHCIRRDELRRRRRSLPECDTHEGLRLDVGSDDTTKARITWSGIPKTILTKNLVLTVYTNMASSTALESYGVGQQQSGSIDTSVRLHPGLQVRLMEKTESSQPDKKIWASPEFDEGNRKLPSKVVGYDASLQLFVEQGKACVRLYIKKSFTDWKNKFSHSWVGIYKSSDEEHNSYETWQWATYFNENQNRHTEGYLAYEYESGLDIHHDVEARFFLEKASSSVKAHTQPWANEVIKKSMDVVGYGASLQLFAKRGKACARLNIQKNFTDWKNAFYYSWVGIYNLTDDGHSRYKAYQWVTNLKENPNKHAETILAYEYESGLDVKPGVQVRLFLETAYTSVLAHTVPWGQEAIRKIQDNVKGYDASLQLMAIGGTVSARLYIKKSFTDWEDKFTNAWVGFYSSRTARSISYDTWQWVTKFNRNEDKYTEEYMAYDYHSNMDVCHGVEARFFLSEDSSQKRCVVFRGPLRSVSGGPA
;
A
#
# COMPACT_ATOMS: atom_id res chain seq x y z
N MET A 1 -41.26 73.54 -53.18
CA MET A 1 -40.62 74.59 -52.38
C MET A 1 -39.94 73.92 -51.17
N GLY A 2 -38.64 74.18 -50.96
CA GLY A 2 -37.76 73.68 -49.87
C GLY A 2 -37.23 72.24 -50.09
N ARG A 3 -35.94 71.86 -50.33
CA ARG A 3 -34.61 72.24 -49.75
C ARG A 3 -34.67 72.20 -48.21
N THR A 4 -34.06 71.28 -47.46
CA THR A 4 -32.70 70.67 -47.37
C THR A 4 -32.84 69.47 -46.37
N THR A 5 -32.09 68.36 -46.34
CA THR A 5 -30.73 68.12 -45.76
C THR A 5 -30.47 66.58 -45.88
N ILE A 6 -29.49 66.11 -46.65
CA ILE A 6 -28.16 65.57 -46.26
C ILE A 6 -28.16 64.19 -45.57
N PHE A 7 -27.62 63.21 -46.32
CA PHE A 7 -26.81 62.02 -45.95
C PHE A 7 -27.01 61.40 -44.56
N TRP A 8 -27.42 60.13 -44.49
CA TRP A 8 -26.95 59.15 -43.48
C TRP A 8 -27.56 57.78 -43.83
N PHE A 9 -26.82 56.84 -44.45
CA PHE A 9 -27.06 55.39 -44.34
C PHE A 9 -25.97 54.61 -45.10
N LEU A 10 -24.71 54.74 -44.69
CA LEU A 10 -23.62 53.81 -45.04
C LEU A 10 -22.56 53.86 -43.93
N LEU A 11 -22.74 53.05 -42.87
CA LEU A 11 -21.69 52.32 -42.14
C LEU A 11 -22.31 51.66 -40.88
N LEU A 12 -22.75 50.41 -41.01
CA LEU A 12 -22.85 49.47 -39.88
C LEU A 12 -22.20 48.15 -40.31
N LEU A 13 -20.90 48.23 -40.59
CA LEU A 13 -19.98 47.11 -40.38
C LEU A 13 -19.13 47.48 -39.16
N SER A 14 -19.73 47.43 -37.98
CA SER A 14 -18.96 47.42 -36.75
C SER A 14 -18.21 46.10 -36.70
N LEU A 15 -16.91 46.16 -37.01
CA LEU A 15 -15.91 45.18 -36.62
C LEU A 15 -16.09 44.90 -35.11
N SER A 16 -16.79 43.81 -34.78
CA SER A 16 -16.66 43.20 -33.46
C SER A 16 -15.27 42.59 -33.40
N VAL A 17 -14.28 43.38 -32.99
CA VAL A 17 -13.03 42.83 -32.46
C VAL A 17 -13.45 42.02 -31.24
N PRO A 18 -13.26 40.69 -31.21
CA PRO A 18 -13.51 39.95 -29.99
C PRO A 18 -12.54 40.50 -28.94
N SER A 19 -13.09 41.13 -27.90
CA SER A 19 -12.35 41.55 -26.72
C SER A 19 -11.56 40.34 -26.21
N VAL A 20 -10.24 40.46 -26.16
CA VAL A 20 -9.37 39.49 -25.48
C VAL A 20 -9.88 39.39 -24.05
N SER A 21 -10.40 38.22 -23.64
CA SER A 21 -10.82 38.03 -22.25
C SER A 21 -9.63 38.29 -21.35
N SER A 22 -9.77 39.15 -20.34
CA SER A 22 -8.71 39.38 -19.36
C SER A 22 -8.34 38.06 -18.68
N ILE A 23 -7.06 37.67 -18.77
CA ILE A 23 -6.55 36.47 -18.09
C ILE A 23 -6.66 36.71 -16.58
N LYS A 24 -7.31 35.78 -15.87
CA LYS A 24 -7.46 35.87 -14.41
C LYS A 24 -6.11 35.61 -13.75
N THR A 25 -5.69 36.51 -12.86
CA THR A 25 -4.49 36.33 -12.04
C THR A 25 -4.85 35.62 -10.73
N LEU A 26 -4.16 34.52 -10.43
CA LEU A 26 -4.28 33.78 -9.17
C LEU A 26 -3.22 34.26 -8.18
N SER A 27 -3.66 34.72 -7.01
CA SER A 27 -2.77 35.33 -6.02
C SER A 27 -2.41 34.45 -4.82
N SER A 28 -3.05 33.28 -4.69
CA SER A 28 -2.87 32.36 -3.56
C SER A 28 -3.18 30.92 -3.93
N ILE A 29 -2.69 29.96 -3.12
CA ILE A 29 -3.02 28.54 -3.28
C ILE A 29 -4.52 28.29 -3.06
N ARG A 30 -5.20 29.11 -2.25
CA ARG A 30 -6.65 29.01 -2.06
C ARG A 30 -7.43 29.28 -3.35
N GLU A 31 -6.99 30.27 -4.15
CA GLU A 31 -7.57 30.52 -5.46
C GLU A 31 -7.24 29.40 -6.44
N LEU A 32 -6.04 28.83 -6.37
CA LEU A 32 -5.69 27.63 -7.12
C LEU A 32 -6.58 26.45 -6.73
N ALA A 33 -6.98 26.33 -5.46
CA ALA A 33 -7.81 25.26 -4.92
C ALA A 33 -9.30 25.34 -5.33
N ASP A 34 -9.75 26.46 -5.91
CA ASP A 34 -11.11 26.64 -6.46
C ASP A 34 -11.45 25.56 -7.50
N ASN A 35 -12.59 24.88 -7.35
CA ASN A 35 -13.02 23.78 -8.23
C ASN A 35 -13.13 24.18 -9.73
N ASN A 36 -13.22 25.48 -10.04
CA ASN A 36 -13.21 25.97 -11.43
C ASN A 36 -11.79 26.02 -12.05
N ILE A 37 -10.75 25.76 -11.26
CA ILE A 37 -9.37 25.67 -11.72
C ILE A 37 -8.98 24.19 -11.77
N GLU A 38 -8.86 23.64 -12.97
CA GLU A 38 -8.64 22.20 -13.18
C GLU A 38 -7.15 21.80 -13.24
N PHE A 39 -6.25 22.79 -13.35
CA PHE A 39 -4.81 22.61 -13.60
C PHE A 39 -4.15 21.58 -12.66
N GLY A 40 -3.83 20.40 -13.21
CA GLY A 40 -3.17 19.29 -12.50
C GLY A 40 -3.85 18.77 -11.22
N LYS A 41 -5.13 19.04 -10.98
CA LYS A 41 -5.84 18.63 -9.75
C LYS A 41 -6.28 17.18 -9.72
N THR A 42 -6.43 16.59 -10.90
CA THR A 42 -6.91 15.22 -11.05
C THR A 42 -5.87 14.40 -11.78
N PHE A 43 -5.75 13.14 -11.40
CA PHE A 43 -4.94 12.19 -12.16
C PHE A 43 -5.54 11.97 -13.56
N PRO A 44 -4.73 11.83 -14.61
CA PRO A 44 -3.25 11.77 -14.63
C PRO A 44 -2.54 13.12 -14.83
N GLY A 45 -3.22 14.25 -14.60
CA GLY A 45 -2.62 15.59 -14.69
C GLY A 45 -1.42 15.76 -13.77
N HIS A 46 -0.38 16.40 -14.30
CA HIS A 46 0.90 16.63 -13.62
C HIS A 46 1.11 18.09 -13.23
N GLY A 47 0.20 18.99 -13.62
CA GLY A 47 0.33 20.44 -13.49
C GLY A 47 0.67 20.93 -12.09
N LEU A 48 -0.03 20.47 -11.04
CA LEU A 48 0.29 20.86 -9.66
C LEU A 48 1.70 20.40 -9.25
N LYS A 49 2.09 19.18 -9.62
CA LYS A 49 3.43 18.66 -9.32
C LYS A 49 4.52 19.44 -10.07
N LEU A 50 4.24 19.84 -11.30
CA LEU A 50 5.11 20.69 -12.11
C LEU A 50 5.25 22.10 -11.51
N LEU A 51 4.14 22.66 -11.03
CA LEU A 51 4.14 23.97 -10.37
C LEU A 51 4.93 23.94 -9.05
N TYR A 52 4.76 22.88 -8.26
CA TYR A 52 5.57 22.65 -7.06
C TYR A 52 7.06 22.55 -7.42
N TRP A 53 7.39 21.77 -8.46
CA TRP A 53 8.76 21.64 -8.95
C TRP A 53 9.33 22.99 -9.37
N LEU A 54 8.61 23.77 -10.19
CA LEU A 54 9.08 25.08 -10.64
C LEU A 54 9.31 26.01 -9.46
N ALA A 55 8.33 26.14 -8.56
CA ALA A 55 8.43 27.03 -7.40
C ALA A 55 9.68 26.75 -6.55
N HIS A 56 10.07 25.47 -6.39
CA HIS A 56 11.25 25.08 -5.61
C HIS A 56 12.58 25.16 -6.37
N ASN A 57 12.56 25.42 -7.68
CA ASN A 57 13.75 25.54 -8.53
C ASN A 57 13.96 26.96 -9.09
N ILE A 58 13.26 27.95 -8.53
CA ILE A 58 13.40 29.37 -8.88
C ILE A 58 13.75 30.19 -7.65
N GLN A 59 14.34 31.37 -7.89
CA GLN A 59 14.49 32.42 -6.90
C GLN A 59 13.55 33.56 -7.23
N ILE A 60 13.04 34.25 -6.20
CA ILE A 60 12.19 35.42 -6.37
C ILE A 60 12.82 36.56 -5.60
N ASP A 61 13.14 37.64 -6.29
CA ASP A 61 13.77 38.80 -5.66
C ASP A 61 12.74 39.69 -4.95
N GLN A 62 13.25 40.71 -4.26
CA GLN A 62 12.46 41.67 -3.48
C GLN A 62 11.48 42.48 -4.35
N ASN A 63 11.71 42.53 -5.66
CA ASN A 63 10.87 43.23 -6.64
C ASN A 63 9.86 42.27 -7.32
N ASN A 64 9.69 41.05 -6.79
CA ASN A 64 8.87 39.98 -7.35
C ASN A 64 9.32 39.51 -8.75
N VAL A 65 10.60 39.73 -9.09
CA VAL A 65 11.18 39.20 -10.33
C VAL A 65 11.60 37.77 -10.08
N ILE A 66 11.21 36.88 -10.99
CA ILE A 66 11.54 35.46 -10.92
C ILE A 66 12.86 35.24 -11.68
N ASP A 67 13.80 34.56 -11.04
CA ASP A 67 15.04 34.09 -11.63
C ASP A 67 15.00 32.55 -11.70
N LEU A 68 15.18 32.02 -12.91
CA LEU A 68 15.27 30.58 -13.15
C LEU A 68 16.62 29.97 -12.72
N GLY A 69 17.56 30.79 -12.23
CA GLY A 69 18.85 30.34 -11.72
C GLY A 69 19.73 29.74 -12.81
N ASP A 70 20.04 28.45 -12.69
CA ASP A 70 20.85 27.74 -13.67
C ASP A 70 20.04 27.18 -14.85
N ILE A 71 18.71 27.26 -14.80
CA ILE A 71 17.82 26.74 -15.84
C ILE A 71 17.80 27.70 -17.03
N ASP A 72 18.25 27.26 -18.20
CA ASP A 72 18.15 28.02 -19.44
C ASP A 72 16.99 27.50 -20.32
N PRO A 73 15.86 28.23 -20.38
CA PRO A 73 14.72 27.79 -21.16
C PRO A 73 14.97 27.82 -22.68
N SER A 74 15.98 28.57 -23.15
CA SER A 74 16.34 28.62 -24.57
C SER A 74 17.09 27.39 -25.06
N GLN A 75 17.80 26.70 -24.15
CA GLN A 75 18.50 25.44 -24.43
C GLN A 75 17.58 24.22 -24.29
N GLY A 76 16.36 24.43 -23.81
CA GLY A 76 15.38 23.39 -23.58
C GLY A 76 15.64 22.53 -22.35
N ASP A 77 16.36 23.07 -21.36
CA ASP A 77 16.51 22.47 -20.04
C ASP A 77 15.16 22.05 -19.49
N TYR A 78 15.07 20.89 -18.86
CA TYR A 78 13.83 20.34 -18.28
C TYR A 78 12.63 20.25 -19.25
N GLY A 79 12.85 20.42 -20.57
CA GLY A 79 11.81 20.38 -21.59
C GLY A 79 11.20 21.73 -21.94
N PHE A 80 11.81 22.84 -21.52
CA PHE A 80 11.41 24.16 -21.98
C PHE A 80 11.48 24.26 -23.52
N HIS A 81 10.57 25.03 -24.12
CA HIS A 81 10.58 25.28 -25.56
C HIS A 81 9.84 26.57 -25.91
N CYS A 82 10.21 27.19 -27.03
CA CYS A 82 9.61 28.45 -27.46
C CYS A 82 8.09 28.33 -27.67
N PHE A 83 7.33 29.14 -26.95
CA PHE A 83 5.90 29.32 -27.08
C PHE A 83 5.62 30.41 -28.13
N GLY A 84 5.85 30.08 -29.40
CA GLY A 84 5.79 31.05 -30.51
C GLY A 84 4.64 30.87 -31.51
N LYS A 85 3.97 29.70 -31.54
CA LYS A 85 2.96 29.39 -32.58
C LYS A 85 1.51 29.69 -32.18
N TYR A 86 1.24 29.95 -30.90
CA TYR A 86 -0.12 30.19 -30.38
C TYR A 86 -0.33 31.69 -30.10
N GLU A 87 0.05 32.54 -31.06
CA GLU A 87 0.16 34.01 -30.97
C GLU A 87 -1.11 34.79 -30.56
N ARG A 88 -2.19 34.10 -30.19
CA ARG A 88 -3.47 34.69 -29.75
C ARG A 88 -3.81 34.40 -28.29
N LEU A 89 -3.06 33.54 -27.59
CA LEU A 89 -3.33 33.20 -26.18
C LEU A 89 -2.85 34.30 -25.23
N LEU A 90 -1.60 34.73 -25.40
CA LEU A 90 -0.94 35.71 -24.53
C LEU A 90 -0.70 37.02 -25.30
N PRO A 91 -0.64 38.17 -24.61
CA PRO A 91 -0.37 39.45 -25.25
C PRO A 91 0.94 39.43 -26.05
N ARG A 92 0.93 39.98 -27.26
CA ARG A 92 2.15 40.17 -28.05
C ARG A 92 2.87 41.42 -27.56
N GLU A 93 4.07 41.24 -27.01
CA GLU A 93 4.89 42.34 -26.52
C GLU A 93 6.26 42.33 -27.22
N PRO A 94 6.83 43.51 -27.54
CA PRO A 94 8.19 43.59 -28.08
C PRO A 94 9.23 43.22 -27.00
N ASN A 95 10.34 42.62 -27.43
CA ASN A 95 11.52 42.30 -26.61
C ASN A 95 11.31 41.26 -25.48
N VAL A 96 10.26 40.44 -25.56
CA VAL A 96 10.07 39.30 -24.67
C VAL A 96 9.96 38.01 -25.47
N ASP A 97 10.40 36.91 -24.88
CA ASP A 97 10.21 35.58 -25.41
C ASP A 97 9.42 34.73 -24.41
N TYR A 98 8.54 33.88 -24.92
CA TYR A 98 7.72 32.99 -24.10
C TYR A 98 8.24 31.58 -24.24
N TYR A 99 8.36 30.86 -23.13
CA TYR A 99 8.76 29.46 -23.10
C TYR A 99 7.74 28.64 -22.35
N ALA A 100 7.36 27.50 -22.91
CA ALA A 100 6.45 26.56 -22.28
C ALA A 100 7.23 25.40 -21.67
N LEU A 101 6.74 24.92 -20.52
CA LEU A 101 7.21 23.78 -19.75
C LEU A 101 6.03 22.84 -19.48
N GLY A 102 6.31 21.55 -19.31
CA GLY A 102 5.30 20.54 -18.97
C GLY A 102 4.83 19.70 -20.15
N ASP A 103 5.47 19.82 -21.32
CA ASP A 103 5.32 18.79 -22.34
C ASP A 103 6.25 17.61 -22.04
N LEU A 104 5.67 16.53 -21.52
CA LEU A 104 6.41 15.35 -21.10
C LEU A 104 6.75 14.40 -22.27
N ASN A 105 6.41 14.75 -23.52
CA ASN A 105 6.77 13.97 -24.69
C ASN A 105 8.27 14.09 -25.02
N THR A 106 9.06 13.15 -24.50
CA THR A 106 10.53 13.17 -24.65
C THR A 106 11.04 12.97 -26.08
N ASN A 107 10.18 12.56 -27.02
CA ASN A 107 10.55 12.50 -28.44
C ASN A 107 10.54 13.89 -29.10
N VAL A 108 9.81 14.85 -28.52
CA VAL A 108 9.75 16.25 -29.00
C VAL A 108 10.63 17.14 -28.12
N HIS A 109 10.56 16.94 -26.80
CA HIS A 109 11.29 17.71 -25.81
C HIS A 109 12.11 16.77 -24.94
N SER A 110 13.30 16.37 -25.42
CA SER A 110 14.16 15.41 -24.71
C SER A 110 14.57 15.87 -23.31
N GLY A 111 14.65 17.19 -23.11
CA GLY A 111 14.93 17.82 -21.81
C GLY A 111 13.92 17.45 -20.72
N SER A 112 12.68 17.08 -21.06
CA SER A 112 11.65 16.68 -20.08
C SER A 112 12.03 15.44 -19.27
N ARG A 113 13.05 14.68 -19.70
CA ARG A 113 13.64 13.57 -18.91
C ARG A 113 14.40 14.04 -17.67
N GLN A 114 14.79 15.31 -17.61
CA GLN A 114 15.50 15.91 -16.48
C GLN A 114 14.55 16.31 -15.35
N LEU A 115 13.24 16.41 -15.61
CA LEU A 115 12.23 16.69 -14.58
C LEU A 115 12.23 15.58 -13.53
N SER A 116 11.97 15.98 -12.28
CA SER A 116 11.88 15.02 -11.18
C SER A 116 10.81 13.96 -11.44
N SER A 117 11.11 12.71 -11.09
CA SER A 117 10.22 11.58 -11.40
C SER A 117 8.79 11.76 -10.87
N TYR A 118 8.58 12.47 -9.75
CA TYR A 118 7.25 12.75 -9.23
C TYR A 118 6.38 13.60 -10.16
N VAL A 119 6.99 14.41 -11.03
CA VAL A 119 6.30 15.18 -12.08
C VAL A 119 5.92 14.26 -13.24
N THR A 120 6.83 13.37 -13.64
CA THR A 120 6.72 12.61 -14.89
C THR A 120 6.10 11.21 -14.74
N GLU A 121 6.04 10.67 -13.53
CA GLU A 121 5.66 9.27 -13.24
C GLU A 121 4.24 8.95 -13.73
N ASP A 122 3.26 9.82 -13.47
CA ASP A 122 1.87 9.58 -13.89
C ASP A 122 1.70 9.61 -15.42
N PHE A 123 2.50 10.41 -16.14
CA PHE A 123 2.53 10.43 -17.60
C PHE A 123 3.01 9.10 -18.19
N TYR A 124 4.14 8.57 -17.68
CA TYR A 124 4.67 7.29 -18.14
C TYR A 124 3.79 6.10 -17.74
N ASN A 125 3.12 6.19 -16.60
CA ASN A 125 2.22 5.15 -16.12
C ASN A 125 0.91 5.08 -16.90
N VAL A 126 0.58 6.11 -17.70
CA VAL A 126 -0.73 6.27 -18.35
C VAL A 126 -0.57 6.75 -19.79
N GLN A 127 0.23 6.07 -20.61
CA GLN A 127 0.57 6.55 -21.96
C GLN A 127 -0.62 6.69 -22.94
N SER A 128 -1.79 6.13 -22.62
CA SER A 128 -2.99 6.16 -23.47
C SER A 128 -4.06 7.19 -23.09
N ASN A 129 -3.91 7.94 -21.98
CA ASN A 129 -4.90 8.96 -21.60
C ASN A 129 -4.56 10.33 -22.22
N PRO A 130 -5.47 10.96 -22.99
CA PRO A 130 -5.20 12.25 -23.60
C PRO A 130 -5.00 13.41 -22.61
N HIS A 131 -5.39 13.25 -21.34
CA HIS A 131 -5.28 14.26 -20.29
C HIS A 131 -3.99 14.15 -19.45
N ASN A 132 -3.10 13.19 -19.73
CA ASN A 132 -1.88 12.98 -18.93
C ASN A 132 -0.76 14.01 -19.22
N ASN A 133 -0.89 14.77 -20.31
CA ASN A 133 0.13 15.67 -20.81
C ASN A 133 -0.47 17.01 -21.30
N ILE A 134 -1.53 17.50 -20.64
CA ILE A 134 -2.19 18.75 -21.01
C ILE A 134 -1.70 19.95 -20.21
N ASP A 135 -1.15 19.75 -19.01
CA ASP A 135 -0.73 20.85 -18.16
C ASP A 135 0.52 21.55 -18.73
N ARG A 136 0.47 22.87 -18.87
CA ARG A 136 1.60 23.68 -19.32
C ARG A 136 1.81 24.86 -18.38
N ILE A 137 3.07 25.15 -18.08
CA ILE A 137 3.49 26.41 -17.47
C ILE A 137 4.19 27.23 -18.55
N ILE A 138 3.74 28.46 -18.78
CA ILE A 138 4.40 29.39 -19.70
C ILE A 138 5.09 30.46 -18.89
N VAL A 139 6.38 30.68 -19.15
CA VAL A 139 7.15 31.78 -18.58
C VAL A 139 7.36 32.85 -19.64
N ARG A 140 7.17 34.11 -19.26
CA ARG A 140 7.52 35.28 -20.07
C ARG A 140 8.89 35.80 -19.61
N SER A 141 9.87 35.65 -20.48
CA SER A 141 11.26 36.02 -20.23
C SER A 141 11.70 37.26 -21.01
N ASP A 142 12.71 37.97 -20.50
CA ASP A 142 13.39 39.02 -21.25
C ASP A 142 14.25 38.41 -22.37
N ARG A 143 14.16 38.93 -23.59
CA ARG A 143 14.99 38.46 -24.72
C ARG A 143 16.49 38.65 -24.47
N ASN A 144 16.88 39.61 -23.64
CA ASN A 144 18.28 39.85 -23.28
C ASN A 144 18.72 39.04 -22.05
N SER A 145 17.78 38.38 -21.35
CA SER A 145 18.06 37.55 -20.18
C SER A 145 16.95 36.52 -19.99
N GLN A 146 17.06 35.38 -20.69
CA GLN A 146 16.04 34.34 -20.75
C GLN A 146 15.72 33.70 -19.39
N ARG A 147 16.65 33.82 -18.43
CA ARG A 147 16.51 33.36 -17.04
C ARG A 147 15.65 34.29 -16.18
N ARG A 148 15.52 35.56 -16.59
CA ARG A 148 14.73 36.56 -15.88
C ARG A 148 13.29 36.53 -16.38
N VAL A 149 12.39 36.07 -15.52
CA VAL A 149 10.97 35.86 -15.79
C VAL A 149 10.13 36.91 -15.09
N TRP A 150 9.23 37.54 -15.85
CA TRP A 150 8.34 38.59 -15.34
C TRP A 150 6.94 38.09 -15.05
N ARG A 151 6.48 37.07 -15.78
CA ARG A 151 5.13 36.52 -15.66
C ARG A 151 5.15 35.02 -15.87
N VAL A 152 4.31 34.34 -15.12
CA VAL A 152 4.12 32.90 -15.21
C VAL A 152 2.63 32.64 -15.41
N TYR A 153 2.32 31.76 -16.36
CA TYR A 153 0.97 31.39 -16.70
C TYR A 153 0.79 29.88 -16.57
N LEU A 154 -0.34 29.46 -16.04
CA LEU A 154 -0.80 28.08 -16.06
C LEU A 154 -1.80 27.94 -17.21
N THR A 155 -1.70 26.89 -18.00
CA THR A 155 -2.65 26.63 -19.06
C THR A 155 -2.87 25.15 -19.31
N LEU A 156 -4.08 24.77 -19.72
CA LEU A 156 -4.39 23.44 -20.23
C LEU A 156 -4.27 23.44 -21.74
N HIS A 157 -3.16 22.89 -22.26
CA HIS A 157 -2.87 22.75 -23.69
C HIS A 157 -3.15 24.02 -24.52
N TYR A 158 -2.81 25.19 -23.93
CA TYR A 158 -2.93 26.51 -24.56
C TYR A 158 -4.37 27.00 -24.79
N ASP A 159 -5.33 26.52 -23.99
CA ASP A 159 -6.73 26.95 -24.02
C ASP A 159 -6.93 28.31 -23.33
N PRO A 160 -7.41 29.36 -24.04
CA PRO A 160 -7.72 30.66 -23.45
C PRO A 160 -8.72 30.62 -22.29
N GLY A 161 -9.69 29.70 -22.32
CA GLY A 161 -10.68 29.54 -21.23
C GLY A 161 -10.10 28.90 -19.97
N HIS A 162 -8.98 28.21 -20.11
CA HIS A 162 -8.26 27.53 -19.04
C HIS A 162 -6.82 28.03 -18.95
N THR A 163 -6.67 29.35 -18.96
CA THR A 163 -5.38 30.03 -18.80
C THR A 163 -5.46 31.05 -17.68
N TRP A 164 -4.49 30.98 -16.78
CA TRP A 164 -4.42 31.83 -15.60
C TRP A 164 -3.00 32.37 -15.46
N GLU A 165 -2.86 33.63 -15.09
CA GLU A 165 -1.59 34.17 -14.62
C GLU A 165 -1.43 33.81 -13.15
N ILE A 166 -0.22 33.51 -12.68
CA ILE A 166 0.03 33.32 -11.25
C ILE A 166 0.93 34.44 -10.74
N SER A 167 0.60 34.95 -9.56
CA SER A 167 1.43 35.97 -8.92
C SER A 167 2.74 35.36 -8.39
N PRO A 168 3.85 36.12 -8.37
CA PRO A 168 5.08 35.70 -7.70
C PRO A 168 4.87 35.37 -6.22
N ARG A 169 3.96 36.08 -5.53
CA ARG A 169 3.58 35.81 -4.14
C ARG A 169 3.05 34.38 -3.95
N MET A 170 2.27 33.89 -4.89
CA MET A 170 1.75 32.52 -4.85
C MET A 170 2.88 31.49 -5.01
N LEU A 171 3.87 31.77 -5.87
CA LEU A 171 5.06 30.90 -5.98
C LEU A 171 5.86 30.87 -4.66
N THR A 172 6.01 32.01 -3.98
CA THR A 172 6.58 32.06 -2.62
C THR A 172 5.74 31.29 -1.60
N GLU A 173 4.41 31.34 -1.70
CA GLU A 173 3.52 30.54 -0.84
C GLU A 173 3.79 29.04 -1.03
N ILE A 174 3.98 28.60 -2.27
CA ILE A 174 4.28 27.20 -2.60
C ILE A 174 5.66 26.78 -2.07
N GLN A 175 6.67 27.67 -2.11
CA GLN A 175 8.00 27.41 -1.55
C GLN A 175 7.99 27.15 -0.03
N ASN A 176 6.95 27.59 0.69
CA ASN A 176 6.82 27.37 2.14
C ASN A 176 6.26 25.98 2.50
N PHE A 177 5.84 25.18 1.51
CA PHE A 177 5.38 23.82 1.78
C PHE A 177 6.57 22.88 1.93
N PRO A 178 6.70 22.16 3.07
CA PRO A 178 7.86 21.30 3.31
C PRO A 178 7.85 20.03 2.46
N THR A 179 6.69 19.62 1.95
CA THR A 179 6.53 18.42 1.13
C THR A 179 5.52 18.64 0.00
N LEU A 180 5.69 17.88 -1.09
CA LEU A 180 4.75 17.84 -2.20
C LEU A 180 3.34 17.43 -1.72
N GLY A 181 3.24 16.44 -0.82
CA GLY A 181 1.96 15.98 -0.29
C GLY A 181 1.18 17.07 0.45
N ALA A 182 1.87 17.91 1.22
CA ALA A 182 1.26 19.03 1.92
C ALA A 182 0.69 20.06 0.93
N PHE A 183 1.48 20.42 -0.10
CA PHE A 183 1.03 21.32 -1.16
C PHE A 183 -0.16 20.75 -1.94
N LEU A 184 -0.09 19.49 -2.39
CA LEU A 184 -1.16 18.84 -3.14
C LEU A 184 -2.47 18.79 -2.35
N THR A 185 -2.39 18.53 -1.04
CA THR A 185 -3.55 18.56 -0.15
C THR A 185 -4.17 19.95 -0.10
N GLN A 186 -3.36 20.98 0.09
CA GLN A 186 -3.83 22.37 0.17
C GLN A 186 -4.39 22.88 -1.16
N ALA A 187 -3.85 22.41 -2.29
CA ALA A 187 -4.33 22.73 -3.64
C ALA A 187 -5.57 21.91 -4.07
N HIS A 188 -6.17 21.14 -3.16
CA HIS A 188 -7.32 20.26 -3.41
C HIS A 188 -7.08 19.23 -4.52
N TYR A 189 -5.89 18.63 -4.54
CA TYR A 189 -5.63 17.50 -5.41
C TYR A 189 -6.54 16.32 -5.05
N ASP A 190 -7.22 15.74 -6.04
CA ASP A 190 -8.11 14.60 -5.83
C ASP A 190 -7.30 13.29 -5.74
N PHE A 191 -6.78 13.02 -4.54
CA PHE A 191 -6.10 11.77 -4.21
C PHE A 191 -6.98 10.54 -4.42
N ASN A 192 -8.30 10.68 -4.26
CA ASN A 192 -9.23 9.57 -4.45
C ASN A 192 -9.42 9.25 -5.94
N SER A 193 -9.49 10.28 -6.80
CA SER A 193 -9.43 10.13 -8.26
C SER A 193 -8.11 9.50 -8.66
N ARG A 194 -6.97 9.97 -8.14
CA ARG A 194 -5.67 9.32 -8.40
C ARG A 194 -5.71 7.84 -8.05
N ASN A 195 -6.18 7.46 -6.88
CA ASN A 195 -6.25 6.06 -6.49
C ASN A 195 -7.24 5.27 -7.37
N ARG A 196 -8.48 5.74 -7.55
CA ARG A 196 -9.50 5.06 -8.38
C ARG A 196 -9.09 4.95 -9.85
N ASN A 197 -8.56 6.03 -10.43
CA ASN A 197 -8.17 6.11 -11.83
C ASN A 197 -6.84 5.42 -12.09
N TYR A 198 -5.87 5.43 -11.17
CA TYR A 198 -4.69 4.57 -11.27
C TYR A 198 -5.10 3.09 -11.30
N GLN A 199 -6.04 2.68 -10.46
CA GLN A 199 -6.60 1.33 -10.47
C GLN A 199 -7.39 1.03 -11.77
N GLN A 200 -8.20 1.98 -12.27
CA GLN A 200 -8.95 1.84 -13.53
C GLN A 200 -8.09 1.95 -14.80
N ILE A 201 -6.98 2.67 -14.76
CA ILE A 201 -6.05 2.83 -15.89
C ILE A 201 -5.06 1.68 -15.94
N LEU A 202 -4.63 1.13 -14.80
CA LEU A 202 -4.01 -0.21 -14.75
C LEU A 202 -4.96 -1.27 -15.35
N HIS A 203 -6.27 -1.10 -15.17
CA HIS A 203 -7.31 -1.93 -15.79
C HIS A 203 -7.53 -1.63 -17.30
N CYS A 204 -7.21 -0.43 -17.80
CA CYS A 204 -7.33 -0.04 -19.22
C CYS A 204 -6.06 -0.26 -20.06
N ILE A 205 -4.86 -0.15 -19.47
CA ILE A 205 -3.59 -0.55 -20.13
C ILE A 205 -3.62 -2.06 -20.41
N ARG A 206 -4.24 -2.85 -19.51
CA ARG A 206 -4.64 -4.25 -19.75
C ARG A 206 -5.59 -4.44 -20.94
N ARG A 207 -6.27 -3.40 -21.45
CA ARG A 207 -7.25 -3.46 -22.56
C ARG A 207 -6.76 -2.87 -23.90
N ASP A 208 -5.69 -2.09 -23.94
CA ASP A 208 -5.23 -1.47 -25.19
C ASP A 208 -4.01 -2.19 -25.81
N GLU A 209 -3.26 -2.95 -25.01
CA GLU A 209 -2.45 -4.06 -25.58
C GLU A 209 -3.35 -5.07 -26.32
N LEU A 210 -4.65 -5.16 -25.93
CA LEU A 210 -5.67 -6.00 -26.57
C LEU A 210 -6.20 -5.52 -27.95
N ARG A 211 -5.70 -4.43 -28.56
CA ARG A 211 -6.29 -3.93 -29.85
C ARG A 211 -5.37 -3.62 -31.02
N ARG A 212 -4.05 -3.88 -30.98
CA ARG A 212 -3.18 -3.81 -32.18
C ARG A 212 -2.14 -4.96 -32.14
N ARG A 213 -1.99 -5.89 -33.10
CA ARG A 213 -2.42 -5.93 -34.52
C ARG A 213 -2.68 -7.35 -35.11
N ARG A 214 -3.93 -7.75 -35.34
CA ARG A 214 -5.01 -7.10 -34.63
C ARG A 214 -4.85 -7.22 -33.10
N ARG A 215 -4.03 -8.08 -32.46
CA ARG A 215 -3.59 -9.47 -32.66
C ARG A 215 -4.06 -10.14 -31.36
N SER A 216 -4.73 -11.28 -31.48
CA SER A 216 -5.26 -12.06 -30.36
C SER A 216 -4.20 -12.30 -29.29
N LEU A 217 -4.40 -11.71 -28.12
CA LEU A 217 -3.58 -11.90 -26.93
C LEU A 217 -3.83 -13.27 -26.30
N PRO A 218 -2.80 -13.87 -25.69
CA PRO A 218 -2.95 -14.95 -24.72
C PRO A 218 -3.50 -14.43 -23.39
N GLU A 219 -4.14 -15.33 -22.63
CA GLU A 219 -4.63 -15.15 -21.26
C GLU A 219 -3.74 -14.24 -20.40
N CYS A 220 -4.33 -13.16 -19.90
CA CYS A 220 -3.71 -12.24 -18.96
C CYS A 220 -3.74 -12.82 -17.54
N ASP A 221 -2.59 -13.24 -17.02
CA ASP A 221 -2.34 -13.31 -15.57
C ASP A 221 -1.64 -12.02 -15.15
N THR A 222 -2.11 -11.43 -14.07
CA THR A 222 -1.77 -10.06 -13.69
C THR A 222 -1.05 -10.07 -12.35
N HIS A 223 -0.05 -9.20 -12.14
CA HIS A 223 0.64 -9.10 -10.85
C HIS A 223 -0.17 -8.28 -9.85
N GLU A 224 -1.33 -8.80 -9.49
CA GLU A 224 -2.37 -8.21 -8.63
C GLU A 224 -2.00 -8.15 -7.14
N GLY A 225 -0.71 -8.03 -6.78
CA GLY A 225 -0.27 -8.20 -5.39
C GLY A 225 0.95 -7.40 -4.91
N LEU A 226 1.67 -6.69 -5.78
CA LEU A 226 2.89 -5.96 -5.36
C LEU A 226 2.53 -4.76 -4.49
N ARG A 227 2.87 -4.83 -3.19
CA ARG A 227 2.64 -3.78 -2.20
C ARG A 227 3.93 -3.52 -1.44
N LEU A 228 4.23 -2.25 -1.22
CA LEU A 228 5.29 -1.78 -0.31
C LEU A 228 4.66 -0.77 0.64
N ASP A 229 4.84 -0.95 1.94
CA ASP A 229 4.37 -0.02 2.95
C ASP A 229 5.43 0.22 4.02
N VAL A 230 5.36 1.41 4.59
CA VAL A 230 6.11 1.83 5.78
C VAL A 230 5.12 1.91 6.94
N GLY A 231 5.48 1.33 8.07
CA GLY A 231 4.72 1.44 9.33
C GLY A 231 5.67 1.54 10.53
N SER A 232 5.12 1.46 11.74
CA SER A 232 5.92 1.37 12.97
C SER A 232 6.30 -0.07 13.27
N ASP A 233 7.53 -0.29 13.74
CA ASP A 233 7.95 -1.53 14.37
C ASP A 233 7.43 -1.67 15.82
N ASP A 234 7.90 -2.73 16.49
CA ASP A 234 8.04 -2.96 17.95
C ASP A 234 8.23 -1.76 18.91
N THR A 235 8.80 -0.67 18.37
CA THR A 235 9.52 0.37 19.10
C THR A 235 9.21 1.77 18.56
N THR A 236 10.19 2.52 18.05
CA THR A 236 10.06 3.88 17.46
C THR A 236 10.49 3.94 16.01
N LYS A 237 10.83 2.79 15.42
CA LYS A 237 11.52 2.71 14.13
C LYS A 237 10.55 2.33 13.03
N ALA A 238 10.97 2.61 11.80
CA ALA A 238 10.20 2.24 10.63
C ALA A 238 10.31 0.72 10.40
N ARG A 239 9.16 0.09 10.15
CA ARG A 239 9.04 -1.27 9.65
C ARG A 239 8.63 -1.20 8.20
N ILE A 240 9.37 -1.88 7.34
CA ILE A 240 9.03 -2.04 5.93
C ILE A 240 8.25 -3.34 5.79
N THR A 241 7.12 -3.30 5.08
CA THR A 241 6.39 -4.50 4.69
C THR A 241 6.25 -4.56 3.18
N TRP A 242 6.41 -5.76 2.62
CA TRP A 242 6.18 -5.99 1.21
C TRP A 242 5.37 -7.24 0.97
N SER A 243 4.62 -7.25 -0.13
CA SER A 243 3.94 -8.44 -0.63
C SER A 243 3.91 -8.44 -2.15
N GLY A 244 3.71 -9.62 -2.74
CA GLY A 244 3.46 -9.81 -4.17
C GLY A 244 4.57 -9.35 -5.12
N ILE A 245 5.84 -9.39 -4.68
CA ILE A 245 6.98 -9.26 -5.61
C ILE A 245 6.91 -10.40 -6.64
N PRO A 246 6.91 -10.10 -7.95
CA PRO A 246 6.89 -11.12 -8.99
C PRO A 246 8.09 -12.06 -8.92
N LYS A 247 7.87 -13.38 -9.06
CA LYS A 247 8.98 -14.35 -9.11
C LYS A 247 9.94 -14.09 -10.27
N THR A 248 9.42 -13.55 -11.36
CA THR A 248 10.20 -13.18 -12.55
C THR A 248 11.28 -12.14 -12.27
N ILE A 249 11.13 -11.34 -11.20
CA ILE A 249 12.14 -10.34 -10.81
C ILE A 249 12.96 -10.74 -9.57
N LEU A 250 12.56 -11.80 -8.83
CA LEU A 250 13.32 -12.28 -7.66
C LEU A 250 14.70 -12.86 -8.03
N THR A 251 14.91 -13.26 -9.28
CA THR A 251 16.22 -13.69 -9.77
C THR A 251 17.21 -12.54 -9.94
N LYS A 252 16.75 -11.28 -9.87
CA LYS A 252 17.59 -10.09 -9.92
C LYS A 252 18.12 -9.73 -8.54
N ASN A 253 19.15 -8.88 -8.49
CA ASN A 253 19.68 -8.35 -7.24
C ASN A 253 18.77 -7.25 -6.68
N LEU A 254 17.69 -7.64 -6.01
CA LEU A 254 16.67 -6.74 -5.48
C LEU A 254 16.98 -6.24 -4.07
N VAL A 255 16.84 -4.93 -3.88
CA VAL A 255 16.95 -4.28 -2.57
C VAL A 255 15.76 -3.36 -2.30
N LEU A 256 15.32 -3.33 -1.04
CA LEU A 256 14.40 -2.33 -0.51
C LEU A 256 15.22 -1.20 0.08
N THR A 257 15.06 0.00 -0.45
CA THR A 257 15.82 1.18 -0.03
C THR A 257 14.90 2.22 0.57
N VAL A 258 15.24 2.68 1.78
CA VAL A 258 14.51 3.72 2.51
C VAL A 258 15.06 5.09 2.13
N TYR A 259 14.17 6.04 1.88
CA TYR A 259 14.47 7.44 1.59
C TYR A 259 13.69 8.34 2.54
N THR A 260 14.26 9.51 2.85
CA THR A 260 13.61 10.53 3.69
C THR A 260 12.27 10.97 3.13
N ASN A 261 12.16 11.07 1.81
CA ASN A 261 10.97 11.46 1.07
C ASN A 261 11.10 11.09 -0.41
N MET A 262 10.05 11.36 -1.20
CA MET A 262 9.98 11.05 -2.62
C MET A 262 10.91 11.88 -3.50
N ALA A 263 11.32 13.06 -3.03
CA ALA A 263 12.28 13.92 -3.73
C ALA A 263 13.74 13.51 -3.47
N SER A 264 14.01 12.80 -2.37
CA SER A 264 15.36 12.41 -1.98
C SER A 264 15.97 11.44 -3.01
N SER A 265 17.18 11.78 -3.44
CA SER A 265 18.08 10.92 -4.23
C SER A 265 19.01 10.09 -3.33
N THR A 266 19.10 10.42 -2.05
CA THR A 266 20.04 9.80 -1.10
C THR A 266 19.31 8.74 -0.27
N ALA A 267 19.80 7.51 -0.36
CA ALA A 267 19.30 6.40 0.44
C ALA A 267 19.71 6.56 1.92
N LEU A 268 18.77 6.33 2.83
CA LEU A 268 19.06 6.21 4.26
C LEU A 268 19.64 4.84 4.57
N GLU A 269 18.92 3.78 4.17
CA GLU A 269 19.31 2.38 4.39
C GLU A 269 18.80 1.50 3.25
N SER A 270 19.45 0.35 3.04
CA SER A 270 19.06 -0.64 2.02
C SER A 270 19.08 -2.05 2.59
N TYR A 271 18.12 -2.85 2.17
CA TYR A 271 17.87 -4.19 2.67
C TYR A 271 17.70 -5.16 1.51
N GLY A 272 18.40 -6.29 1.52
CA GLY A 272 18.23 -7.32 0.51
C GLY A 272 16.84 -7.97 0.63
N VAL A 273 16.16 -8.14 -0.50
CA VAL A 273 14.85 -8.83 -0.55
C VAL A 273 15.00 -10.35 -0.54
N GLY A 274 16.15 -10.86 -1.01
CA GLY A 274 16.37 -12.29 -1.21
C GLY A 274 15.37 -12.89 -2.23
N GLN A 275 15.01 -14.16 -2.05
CA GLN A 275 14.03 -14.88 -2.89
C GLN A 275 12.59 -14.78 -2.35
N GLN A 276 12.27 -13.75 -1.58
CA GLN A 276 11.00 -13.64 -0.86
C GLN A 276 10.01 -12.70 -1.57
N GLN A 277 8.85 -13.24 -1.98
CA GLN A 277 7.79 -12.43 -2.61
C GLN A 277 7.09 -11.47 -1.64
N SER A 278 7.16 -11.76 -0.35
CA SER A 278 6.55 -10.99 0.72
C SER A 278 7.38 -11.12 1.99
N GLY A 279 7.35 -10.09 2.82
CA GLY A 279 8.08 -10.09 4.07
C GLY A 279 7.89 -8.79 4.85
N SER A 280 8.59 -8.71 5.96
CA SER A 280 8.67 -7.53 6.79
C SER A 280 10.10 -7.41 7.31
N ILE A 281 10.60 -6.19 7.43
CA ILE A 281 11.90 -5.93 8.05
C ILE A 281 11.84 -4.69 8.91
N ASP A 282 12.41 -4.80 10.11
CA ASP A 282 12.60 -3.68 11.02
C ASP A 282 13.87 -2.95 10.64
N THR A 283 13.77 -1.62 10.52
CA THR A 283 14.88 -0.78 10.11
C THR A 283 15.57 -0.15 11.30
N SER A 284 16.72 0.49 11.09
CA SER A 284 17.32 1.35 12.11
C SER A 284 16.78 2.80 12.06
N VAL A 285 16.15 3.18 10.94
CA VAL A 285 15.55 4.50 10.69
C VAL A 285 14.36 4.74 11.62
N ARG A 286 14.34 5.87 12.33
CA ARG A 286 13.18 6.29 13.14
C ARG A 286 11.98 6.59 12.25
N LEU A 287 10.79 6.21 12.71
CA LEU A 287 9.56 6.49 11.97
C LEU A 287 9.29 8.00 11.97
N HIS A 288 9.25 8.62 10.80
CA HIS A 288 8.85 10.02 10.68
C HIS A 288 8.04 10.24 9.39
N PRO A 289 7.22 11.30 9.35
CA PRO A 289 6.45 11.65 8.16
C PRO A 289 7.34 11.85 6.93
N GLY A 290 6.84 11.47 5.76
CA GLY A 290 7.55 11.60 4.48
C GLY A 290 8.34 10.36 4.07
N LEU A 291 8.72 9.47 4.99
CA LEU A 291 9.52 8.29 4.65
C LEU A 291 8.96 7.49 3.49
N GLN A 292 9.80 7.12 2.53
CA GLN A 292 9.41 6.34 1.37
C GLN A 292 10.34 5.15 1.18
N VAL A 293 9.76 3.98 0.89
CA VAL A 293 10.53 2.79 0.51
C VAL A 293 10.43 2.56 -0.98
N ARG A 294 11.55 2.22 -1.61
CA ARG A 294 11.63 1.90 -3.03
C ARG A 294 12.21 0.50 -3.21
N LEU A 295 11.59 -0.29 -4.09
CA LEU A 295 12.17 -1.54 -4.57
C LEU A 295 13.09 -1.20 -5.75
N MET A 296 14.37 -1.51 -5.60
CA MET A 296 15.43 -1.20 -6.55
C MET A 296 16.06 -2.50 -7.05
N GLU A 297 16.44 -2.52 -8.32
CA GLU A 297 17.35 -3.51 -8.90
C GLU A 297 18.77 -2.92 -8.88
N LYS A 298 19.68 -3.55 -8.14
CA LYS A 298 21.10 -3.21 -8.11
C LYS A 298 21.75 -3.64 -9.42
N THR A 299 22.30 -2.69 -10.15
CA THR A 299 23.05 -2.92 -11.39
C THR A 299 24.56 -2.98 -11.10
N GLU A 300 25.32 -3.65 -11.98
CA GLU A 300 26.79 -3.63 -11.87
C GLU A 300 27.34 -2.20 -12.06
N SER A 301 28.53 -1.98 -11.52
CA SER A 301 29.16 -0.74 -11.03
C SER A 301 29.24 0.49 -11.96
N SER A 302 28.66 0.43 -13.16
CA SER A 302 28.66 1.50 -14.17
C SER A 302 27.28 2.02 -14.57
N GLN A 303 26.19 1.41 -14.07
CA GLN A 303 24.81 1.88 -14.30
C GLN A 303 24.12 2.30 -13.00
N PRO A 304 23.28 3.35 -13.03
CA PRO A 304 22.50 3.75 -11.87
C PRO A 304 21.44 2.70 -11.55
N ASP A 305 21.24 2.45 -10.25
CA ASP A 305 20.25 1.50 -9.75
C ASP A 305 18.86 1.78 -10.33
N LYS A 306 18.18 0.73 -10.79
CA LYS A 306 16.89 0.87 -11.44
C LYS A 306 15.76 0.79 -10.40
N LYS A 307 14.98 1.86 -10.26
CA LYS A 307 13.72 1.86 -9.51
C LYS A 307 12.70 0.96 -10.20
N ILE A 308 12.20 -0.06 -9.48
CA ILE A 308 11.14 -0.95 -9.95
C ILE A 308 9.78 -0.50 -9.41
N TRP A 309 9.74 -0.15 -8.12
CA TRP A 309 8.51 0.25 -7.44
C TRP A 309 8.81 1.21 -6.27
N ALA A 310 7.80 1.96 -5.82
CA ALA A 310 7.89 2.76 -4.59
C ALA A 310 6.59 2.71 -3.80
N SER A 311 6.71 2.77 -2.48
CA SER A 311 5.59 3.04 -1.59
C SER A 311 5.13 4.50 -1.75
N PRO A 312 3.90 4.83 -1.32
CA PRO A 312 3.58 6.19 -0.95
C PRO A 312 4.51 6.67 0.17
N GLU A 313 4.64 7.98 0.33
CA GLU A 313 5.26 8.54 1.53
C GLU A 313 4.45 8.16 2.77
N PHE A 314 5.15 7.98 3.88
CA PHE A 314 4.55 7.68 5.16
C PHE A 314 3.80 8.91 5.67
N ASP A 315 2.50 8.73 5.93
CA ASP A 315 1.61 9.77 6.43
C ASP A 315 1.74 9.89 7.96
N GLU A 316 1.83 11.12 8.47
CA GLU A 316 2.01 11.38 9.90
C GLU A 316 0.89 10.82 10.77
N GLY A 317 -0.34 10.70 10.26
CA GLY A 317 -1.49 10.13 10.96
C GLY A 317 -1.67 8.65 10.64
N ASN A 318 -0.71 8.01 9.98
CA ASN A 318 -0.80 6.64 9.47
C ASN A 318 -2.08 6.41 8.63
N ARG A 319 -2.48 7.44 7.85
CA ARG A 319 -3.70 7.49 7.02
C ARG A 319 -5.01 7.36 7.82
N LYS A 320 -4.98 7.66 9.13
CA LYS A 320 -6.16 7.62 10.01
C LYS A 320 -6.80 8.98 10.12
N LEU A 321 -8.14 8.96 10.00
CA LEU A 321 -8.95 10.16 10.13
C LEU A 321 -9.03 10.60 11.59
N PRO A 322 -9.10 11.93 11.86
CA PRO A 322 -9.37 12.44 13.19
C PRO A 322 -10.71 11.96 13.75
N SER A 323 -10.73 11.55 15.01
CA SER A 323 -11.93 11.16 15.75
C SER A 323 -12.69 12.38 16.24
N LYS A 324 -13.97 12.49 15.91
CA LYS A 324 -14.83 13.59 16.36
C LYS A 324 -15.01 13.58 17.88
N VAL A 325 -14.91 14.75 18.52
CA VAL A 325 -15.28 14.93 19.93
C VAL A 325 -16.80 15.05 20.04
N VAL A 326 -17.44 14.06 20.64
CA VAL A 326 -18.90 13.97 20.72
C VAL A 326 -19.46 15.17 21.48
N GLY A 327 -20.39 15.88 20.84
CA GLY A 327 -21.06 17.06 21.38
C GLY A 327 -20.33 18.38 21.13
N TYR A 328 -19.18 18.37 20.44
CA TYR A 328 -18.38 19.57 20.22
C TYR A 328 -17.89 19.66 18.76
N ASP A 329 -17.62 20.89 18.31
CA ASP A 329 -17.06 21.19 17.00
C ASP A 329 -15.52 21.05 17.02
N ALA A 330 -15.05 19.89 17.49
CA ALA A 330 -13.65 19.54 17.65
C ALA A 330 -13.38 18.08 17.25
N SER A 331 -12.13 17.78 16.89
CA SER A 331 -11.67 16.42 16.56
C SER A 331 -10.27 16.15 17.10
N LEU A 332 -9.99 14.89 17.44
CA LEU A 332 -8.74 14.40 18.01
C LEU A 332 -8.03 13.48 17.02
N GLN A 333 -6.74 13.68 16.79
CA GLN A 333 -5.92 12.83 15.93
C GLN A 333 -4.63 12.43 16.63
N LEU A 334 -4.28 11.14 16.56
CA LEU A 334 -2.96 10.63 16.93
C LEU A 334 -2.06 10.71 15.70
N PHE A 335 -0.85 11.22 15.86
CA PHE A 335 0.15 11.32 14.79
C PHE A 335 1.56 10.99 15.33
N VAL A 336 2.50 10.76 14.42
CA VAL A 336 3.92 10.54 14.78
C VAL A 336 4.80 11.70 14.33
N GLU A 337 5.72 12.07 15.21
CA GLU A 337 6.85 12.94 14.90
C GLU A 337 8.12 12.29 15.49
N GLN A 338 9.14 12.04 14.68
CA GLN A 338 10.43 11.46 15.14
C GLN A 338 10.31 10.16 15.97
N GLY A 339 9.35 9.31 15.65
CA GLY A 339 9.07 8.05 16.35
C GLY A 339 8.30 8.22 17.66
N LYS A 340 7.81 9.44 17.96
CA LYS A 340 7.05 9.75 19.17
C LYS A 340 5.57 9.91 18.88
N ALA A 341 4.75 9.45 19.81
CA ALA A 341 3.31 9.62 19.80
C ALA A 341 2.96 11.06 20.15
N CYS A 342 2.32 11.75 19.22
CA CYS A 342 1.85 13.12 19.36
C CYS A 342 0.35 13.17 19.14
N VAL A 343 -0.31 14.14 19.75
CA VAL A 343 -1.77 14.29 19.62
C VAL A 343 -2.11 15.67 19.11
N ARG A 344 -3.02 15.74 18.16
CA ARG A 344 -3.52 16.97 17.56
C ARG A 344 -5.00 17.13 17.84
N LEU A 345 -5.39 18.31 18.29
CA LEU A 345 -6.77 18.77 18.42
C LEU A 345 -7.06 19.74 17.29
N TYR A 346 -8.04 19.38 16.45
CA TYR A 346 -8.63 20.29 15.49
C TYR A 346 -9.84 20.97 16.12
N ILE A 347 -9.83 22.29 16.18
CA ILE A 347 -10.94 23.09 16.71
C ILE A 347 -11.54 23.88 15.57
N LYS A 348 -12.83 23.71 15.29
CA LYS A 348 -13.47 24.50 14.23
C LYS A 348 -13.45 25.98 14.62
N LYS A 349 -13.13 26.87 13.68
CA LYS A 349 -13.03 28.32 13.96
C LYS A 349 -14.34 28.94 14.46
N SER A 350 -15.49 28.32 14.15
CA SER A 350 -16.80 28.72 14.69
C SER A 350 -16.98 28.39 16.18
N PHE A 351 -16.17 27.51 16.74
CA PHE A 351 -16.21 27.14 18.16
C PHE A 351 -15.32 28.08 18.98
N THR A 352 -15.75 29.33 19.11
CA THR A 352 -14.91 30.43 19.62
C THR A 352 -14.68 30.39 21.14
N ASP A 353 -15.58 29.78 21.92
CA ASP A 353 -15.50 29.66 23.38
C ASP A 353 -14.87 28.34 23.85
N TRP A 354 -14.21 27.61 22.95
CA TRP A 354 -13.72 26.27 23.22
C TRP A 354 -12.79 26.15 24.43
N LYS A 355 -11.91 27.14 24.68
CA LYS A 355 -11.00 27.11 25.85
C LYS A 355 -11.75 27.16 27.17
N ASN A 356 -12.89 27.85 27.22
CA ASN A 356 -13.75 27.89 28.39
C ASN A 356 -14.49 26.56 28.56
N LYS A 357 -15.01 25.99 27.45
CA LYS A 357 -15.69 24.68 27.47
C LYS A 357 -14.76 23.53 27.80
N PHE A 358 -13.49 23.62 27.42
CA PHE A 358 -12.46 22.61 27.62
C PHE A 358 -11.50 22.94 28.78
N SER A 359 -11.87 23.85 29.68
CA SER A 359 -10.97 24.34 30.75
C SER A 359 -10.47 23.24 31.70
N HIS A 360 -11.25 22.16 31.85
CA HIS A 360 -10.91 20.98 32.65
C HIS A 360 -10.78 19.71 31.79
N SER A 361 -10.76 19.87 30.47
CA SER A 361 -10.65 18.76 29.53
C SER A 361 -9.19 18.40 29.31
N TRP A 362 -8.94 17.10 29.16
CA TRP A 362 -7.59 16.56 29.06
C TRP A 362 -7.57 15.40 28.08
N VAL A 363 -6.37 15.14 27.56
CA VAL A 363 -6.09 14.03 26.67
C VAL A 363 -5.10 13.10 27.35
N GLY A 364 -5.47 11.83 27.49
CA GLY A 364 -4.58 10.76 27.91
C GLY A 364 -4.08 9.96 26.70
N ILE A 365 -2.81 9.54 26.73
CA ILE A 365 -2.23 8.62 25.76
C ILE A 365 -1.94 7.30 26.47
N TYR A 366 -2.39 6.20 25.87
CA TYR A 366 -2.39 4.85 26.42
C TYR A 366 -1.48 3.96 25.57
N LYS A 367 -0.82 2.99 26.20
CA LYS A 367 -0.02 1.99 25.49
C LYS A 367 -0.89 0.92 24.83
N SER A 368 -2.12 0.76 25.32
CA SER A 368 -3.09 -0.20 24.78
C SER A 368 -4.50 0.37 24.78
N SER A 369 -5.27 0.04 23.73
CA SER A 369 -6.72 0.33 23.69
C SER A 369 -7.51 -0.41 24.77
N ASP A 370 -6.94 -1.42 25.41
CA ASP A 370 -7.60 -2.23 26.44
C ASP A 370 -7.34 -1.69 27.86
N GLU A 371 -6.52 -0.64 28.01
CA GLU A 371 -6.21 -0.04 29.31
C GLU A 371 -7.40 0.73 29.89
N GLU A 372 -7.55 0.67 31.22
CA GLU A 372 -8.55 1.44 31.96
C GLU A 372 -8.28 2.95 31.83
N HIS A 373 -9.31 3.78 32.02
CA HIS A 373 -9.18 5.22 31.78
C HIS A 373 -8.13 5.93 32.68
N ASN A 374 -7.80 5.36 33.84
CA ASN A 374 -6.79 5.92 34.75
C ASN A 374 -5.36 5.41 34.47
N SER A 375 -5.19 4.48 33.53
CA SER A 375 -3.91 3.83 33.23
C SER A 375 -3.15 4.52 32.08
N TYR A 376 -3.38 5.81 31.87
CA TYR A 376 -2.65 6.55 30.83
C TYR A 376 -1.15 6.59 31.17
N GLU A 377 -0.33 6.57 30.13
CA GLU A 377 1.13 6.70 30.26
C GLU A 377 1.55 8.15 30.43
N THR A 378 0.91 9.02 29.67
CA THR A 378 1.13 10.45 29.70
C THR A 378 -0.15 11.17 29.32
N TRP A 379 -0.27 12.42 29.73
CA TRP A 379 -1.47 13.21 29.55
C TRP A 379 -1.16 14.70 29.51
N GLN A 380 -2.08 15.49 28.95
CA GLN A 380 -1.99 16.94 28.96
C GLN A 380 -3.37 17.58 28.95
N TRP A 381 -3.50 18.76 29.57
CA TRP A 381 -4.70 19.57 29.48
C TRP A 381 -4.92 20.04 28.04
N ALA A 382 -6.14 19.91 27.52
CA ALA A 382 -6.47 20.26 26.14
C ALA A 382 -6.18 21.73 25.81
N THR A 383 -6.31 22.62 26.80
CA THR A 383 -6.05 24.06 26.67
C THR A 383 -4.56 24.42 26.65
N TYR A 384 -3.69 23.47 27.01
CA TYR A 384 -2.23 23.66 27.08
C TYR A 384 -1.51 23.09 25.84
N PHE A 385 -2.26 22.54 24.88
CA PHE A 385 -1.70 22.13 23.59
C PHE A 385 -1.16 23.37 22.87
N ASN A 386 0.00 23.23 22.23
CA ASN A 386 0.66 24.31 21.52
C ASN A 386 -0.04 24.58 20.19
N GLU A 387 -0.29 25.84 19.87
CA GLU A 387 -0.89 26.21 18.59
C GLU A 387 0.10 25.96 17.45
N ASN A 388 -0.31 25.18 16.45
CA ASN A 388 0.47 24.98 15.23
C ASN A 388 -0.18 25.74 14.07
N GLN A 389 0.26 26.99 13.88
CA GLN A 389 -0.29 27.89 12.86
C GLN A 389 -0.11 27.36 11.43
N ASN A 390 0.97 26.61 11.17
CA ASN A 390 1.25 26.01 9.86
C ASN A 390 0.25 24.91 9.48
N ARG A 391 -0.52 24.39 10.45
CA ARG A 391 -1.51 23.34 10.26
C ARG A 391 -2.95 23.84 10.32
N HIS A 392 -3.14 25.16 10.41
CA HIS A 392 -4.46 25.76 10.30
C HIS A 392 -5.04 25.49 8.91
N THR A 393 -6.31 25.12 8.87
CA THR A 393 -7.08 25.02 7.63
C THR A 393 -8.05 26.19 7.53
N GLU A 394 -8.81 26.27 6.44
CA GLU A 394 -9.84 27.29 6.29
C GLU A 394 -10.86 27.25 7.45
N GLY A 395 -11.27 26.04 7.85
CA GLY A 395 -12.31 25.83 8.87
C GLY A 395 -11.81 25.51 10.28
N TYR A 396 -10.55 25.12 10.47
CA TYR A 396 -10.06 24.60 11.74
C TYR A 396 -8.73 25.23 12.19
N LEU A 397 -8.60 25.43 13.50
CA LEU A 397 -7.35 25.67 14.22
C LEU A 397 -6.76 24.31 14.62
N ALA A 398 -5.44 24.24 14.73
CA ALA A 398 -4.72 23.03 15.09
C ALA A 398 -3.86 23.27 16.34
N TYR A 399 -4.06 22.46 17.35
CA TYR A 399 -3.30 22.48 18.60
C TYR A 399 -2.66 21.12 18.82
N GLU A 400 -1.39 21.09 19.21
CA GLU A 400 -0.59 19.86 19.28
C GLU A 400 0.02 19.65 20.66
N TYR A 401 0.10 18.38 21.04
CA TYR A 401 0.80 17.89 22.22
C TYR A 401 1.82 16.84 21.80
N GLU A 402 3.10 17.19 21.95
CA GLU A 402 4.22 16.26 21.80
C GLU A 402 4.48 15.57 23.13
N SER A 403 4.16 14.29 23.21
CA SER A 403 4.15 13.61 24.51
C SER A 403 5.48 13.00 24.93
N GLY A 404 6.43 12.87 23.98
CA GLY A 404 7.69 12.16 24.16
C GLY A 404 7.57 10.63 24.30
N LEU A 405 6.34 10.09 24.40
CA LEU A 405 6.05 8.66 24.40
C LEU A 405 6.42 8.05 23.05
N ASP A 406 6.98 6.85 23.05
CA ASP A 406 7.28 6.12 21.82
C ASP A 406 5.98 5.67 21.13
N ILE A 407 5.86 5.92 19.82
CA ILE A 407 4.67 5.48 19.07
C ILE A 407 4.79 4.00 18.73
N HIS A 408 3.76 3.22 19.06
CA HIS A 408 3.73 1.80 18.72
C HIS A 408 2.30 1.32 18.44
N HIS A 409 2.13 0.10 17.92
CA HIS A 409 0.92 -0.39 17.24
C HIS A 409 -0.40 -0.23 18.01
N ASP A 410 -0.40 -0.41 19.33
CA ASP A 410 -1.61 -0.33 20.17
C ASP A 410 -1.85 1.06 20.78
N VAL A 411 -0.96 2.03 20.53
CA VAL A 411 -1.07 3.36 21.15
C VAL A 411 -2.37 4.04 20.72
N GLU A 412 -3.09 4.59 21.70
CA GLU A 412 -4.36 5.27 21.54
C GLU A 412 -4.36 6.58 22.34
N ALA A 413 -5.00 7.63 21.80
CA ALA A 413 -5.29 8.85 22.55
C ALA A 413 -6.78 8.95 22.84
N ARG A 414 -7.13 9.37 24.07
CA ARG A 414 -8.52 9.56 24.52
C ARG A 414 -8.72 10.94 25.10
N PHE A 415 -9.84 11.57 24.75
CA PHE A 415 -10.25 12.89 25.22
C PHE A 415 -11.35 12.77 26.28
N PHE A 416 -11.16 13.47 27.39
CA PHE A 416 -12.07 13.51 28.52
C PHE A 416 -12.45 14.96 28.86
N LEU A 417 -13.68 15.18 29.33
CA LEU A 417 -14.12 16.50 29.75
C LEU A 417 -13.61 16.92 31.13
N GLU A 418 -13.42 15.94 32.02
CA GLU A 418 -13.05 16.16 33.42
C GLU A 418 -12.14 15.03 33.90
N LYS A 419 -11.25 15.31 34.85
CA LYS A 419 -10.26 14.35 35.37
C LYS A 419 -10.86 13.18 36.14
N ALA A 420 -11.99 13.39 36.82
CA ALA A 420 -12.67 12.36 37.60
C ALA A 420 -13.68 11.55 36.78
N SER A 421 -13.92 11.90 35.51
CA SER A 421 -14.93 11.26 34.68
C SER A 421 -14.36 10.10 33.89
N SER A 422 -15.04 8.95 33.91
CA SER A 422 -14.80 7.82 33.00
C SER A 422 -15.38 8.05 31.60
N SER A 423 -16.08 9.18 31.36
CA SER A 423 -16.76 9.46 30.10
C SER A 423 -15.77 9.99 29.04
N VAL A 424 -15.29 9.07 28.20
CA VAL A 424 -14.53 9.37 26.98
C VAL A 424 -15.45 10.10 25.98
N LYS A 425 -15.02 11.26 25.46
CA LYS A 425 -15.75 12.00 24.40
C LYS A 425 -15.18 11.79 23.00
N ALA A 426 -13.92 11.39 22.90
CA ALA A 426 -13.30 10.91 21.68
C ALA A 426 -12.18 9.95 22.04
N HIS A 427 -11.96 8.96 21.18
CA HIS A 427 -10.75 8.15 21.23
C HIS A 427 -10.28 7.89 19.80
N THR A 428 -8.97 7.84 19.59
CA THR A 428 -8.39 7.55 18.28
C THR A 428 -8.49 6.06 17.98
N GLN A 429 -8.34 5.66 16.71
CA GLN A 429 -8.04 4.26 16.45
C GLN A 429 -6.65 3.92 17.03
N PRO A 430 -6.38 2.67 17.45
CA PRO A 430 -5.04 2.22 17.80
C PRO A 430 -4.07 2.54 16.67
N TRP A 431 -2.81 2.89 16.93
CA TRP A 431 -1.88 3.43 15.93
C TRP A 431 -1.72 2.57 14.65
N ALA A 432 -1.55 1.25 14.78
CA ALA A 432 -1.48 0.34 13.64
C ALA A 432 -2.75 -0.53 13.56
N ASN A 433 -3.11 -0.93 12.35
CA ASN A 433 -4.20 -1.89 12.17
C ASN A 433 -3.64 -3.28 12.50
N GLU A 434 -4.35 -4.05 13.33
CA GLU A 434 -4.06 -5.47 13.50
C GLU A 434 -3.96 -6.13 12.10
N VAL A 435 -2.90 -6.88 11.87
CA VAL A 435 -2.81 -7.71 10.66
C VAL A 435 -3.70 -8.92 10.91
N ILE A 436 -4.94 -8.82 10.44
CA ILE A 436 -6.00 -9.80 10.69
C ILE A 436 -6.03 -10.81 9.52
N LYS A 437 -6.01 -12.11 9.84
CA LYS A 437 -6.29 -13.16 8.84
C LYS A 437 -7.79 -13.45 8.76
N LYS A 438 -8.21 -13.98 7.62
CA LYS A 438 -9.60 -14.39 7.38
C LYS A 438 -10.07 -15.31 8.52
N SER A 439 -11.24 -15.02 9.08
CA SER A 439 -11.87 -15.87 10.09
C SER A 439 -12.37 -17.16 9.45
N MET A 440 -12.26 -18.27 10.19
CA MET A 440 -12.68 -19.60 9.76
C MET A 440 -13.84 -20.05 10.63
N ASP A 441 -14.93 -20.51 10.03
CA ASP A 441 -16.08 -20.97 10.79
C ASP A 441 -15.73 -22.22 11.59
N VAL A 442 -16.25 -22.30 12.82
CA VAL A 442 -16.15 -23.49 13.66
C VAL A 442 -17.28 -24.42 13.26
N VAL A 443 -16.92 -25.56 12.67
CA VAL A 443 -17.89 -26.49 12.06
C VAL A 443 -18.91 -26.96 13.10
N GLY A 444 -20.20 -26.72 12.84
CA GLY A 444 -21.30 -27.14 13.70
C GLY A 444 -21.67 -26.17 14.82
N TYR A 445 -20.98 -25.02 14.91
CA TYR A 445 -21.20 -24.05 15.99
C TYR A 445 -21.41 -22.64 15.45
N GLY A 446 -22.15 -21.82 16.19
CA GLY A 446 -22.28 -20.38 15.94
C GLY A 446 -21.01 -19.63 16.36
N ALA A 447 -19.84 -20.03 15.85
CA ALA A 447 -18.55 -19.47 16.23
C ALA A 447 -17.57 -19.44 15.04
N SER A 448 -16.57 -18.55 15.10
CA SER A 448 -15.48 -18.51 14.12
C SER A 448 -14.13 -18.23 14.78
N LEU A 449 -13.07 -18.84 14.25
CA LEU A 449 -11.70 -18.78 14.75
C LEU A 449 -10.84 -17.91 13.83
N GLN A 450 -10.04 -17.02 14.40
CA GLN A 450 -9.23 -16.07 13.68
C GLN A 450 -7.81 -15.97 14.25
N LEU A 451 -6.82 -15.89 13.36
CA LEU A 451 -5.42 -15.59 13.68
C LEU A 451 -5.15 -14.12 13.38
N PHE A 452 -4.49 -13.44 14.31
CA PHE A 452 -4.04 -12.06 14.11
C PHE A 452 -2.68 -11.83 14.78
N ALA A 453 -2.04 -10.72 14.45
CA ALA A 453 -0.79 -10.30 15.07
C ALA A 453 -1.00 -9.08 15.96
N LYS A 454 -0.47 -9.12 17.19
CA LYS A 454 -0.39 -8.01 18.15
C LYS A 454 1.02 -7.97 18.73
N ARG A 455 1.72 -6.84 18.70
CA ARG A 455 3.14 -6.69 19.11
C ARG A 455 4.13 -7.66 18.43
N GLY A 456 3.89 -8.00 17.16
CA GLY A 456 4.63 -9.06 16.46
C GLY A 456 4.38 -10.48 16.99
N LYS A 457 3.42 -10.66 17.92
CA LYS A 457 3.04 -11.93 18.53
C LYS A 457 1.76 -12.51 17.94
N ALA A 458 1.71 -13.84 17.86
CA ALA A 458 0.61 -14.60 17.28
C ALA A 458 -0.52 -14.68 18.30
N CYS A 459 -1.69 -14.20 17.92
CA CYS A 459 -2.86 -14.16 18.78
C CYS A 459 -4.03 -14.90 18.12
N ALA A 460 -4.88 -15.48 18.95
CA ALA A 460 -6.10 -16.14 18.51
C ALA A 460 -7.33 -15.36 18.97
N ARG A 461 -8.32 -15.21 18.10
CA ARG A 461 -9.64 -14.66 18.41
C ARG A 461 -10.70 -15.71 18.13
N LEU A 462 -11.56 -15.96 19.10
CA LEU A 462 -12.77 -16.75 18.98
C LEU A 462 -13.97 -15.80 18.99
N ASN A 463 -14.66 -15.72 17.85
CA ASN A 463 -15.87 -14.95 17.67
C ASN A 463 -17.06 -15.85 17.94
N ILE A 464 -17.94 -15.47 18.86
CA ILE A 464 -19.15 -16.21 19.23
C ILE A 464 -20.37 -15.43 18.78
N GLN A 465 -21.28 -16.06 18.02
CA GLN A 465 -22.55 -15.44 17.67
C GLN A 465 -23.40 -15.28 18.94
N LYS A 466 -24.03 -14.11 19.14
CA LYS A 466 -24.83 -13.82 20.34
C LYS A 466 -26.03 -14.75 20.53
N ASN A 467 -26.52 -15.36 19.45
CA ASN A 467 -27.59 -16.37 19.51
C ASN A 467 -27.09 -17.75 19.99
N PHE A 468 -25.78 -17.98 20.08
CA PHE A 468 -25.18 -19.19 20.61
C PHE A 468 -24.96 -19.06 22.12
N THR A 469 -26.05 -19.05 22.88
CA THR A 469 -26.04 -18.68 24.31
C THR A 469 -25.36 -19.69 25.23
N ASP A 470 -25.30 -20.97 24.84
CA ASP A 470 -24.74 -22.06 25.66
C ASP A 470 -23.29 -22.43 25.29
N TRP A 471 -22.58 -21.50 24.62
CA TRP A 471 -21.25 -21.77 24.05
C TRP A 471 -20.20 -22.17 25.08
N LYS A 472 -20.28 -21.67 26.33
CA LYS A 472 -19.31 -22.01 27.39
C LYS A 472 -19.39 -23.47 27.80
N ASN A 473 -20.60 -24.04 27.83
CA ASN A 473 -20.80 -25.45 28.11
C ASN A 473 -20.38 -26.29 26.90
N ALA A 474 -20.76 -25.87 25.69
CA ALA A 474 -20.36 -26.54 24.45
C ALA A 474 -18.84 -26.58 24.23
N PHE A 475 -18.10 -25.56 24.71
CA PHE A 475 -16.65 -25.46 24.61
C PHE A 475 -15.92 -25.67 25.95
N TYR A 476 -16.57 -26.30 26.93
CA TYR A 476 -16.01 -26.41 28.30
C TYR A 476 -14.65 -27.12 28.35
N TYR A 477 -14.48 -28.18 27.55
CA TYR A 477 -13.21 -28.92 27.39
C TYR A 477 -12.45 -28.56 26.12
N SER A 478 -12.80 -27.44 25.50
CA SER A 478 -12.17 -26.99 24.27
C SER A 478 -10.99 -26.08 24.55
N TRP A 479 -9.99 -26.13 23.67
CA TRP A 479 -8.79 -25.32 23.80
C TRP A 479 -8.26 -24.89 22.43
N VAL A 480 -7.59 -23.74 22.44
CA VAL A 480 -6.94 -23.15 21.28
C VAL A 480 -5.44 -23.41 21.38
N GLY A 481 -4.86 -23.97 20.33
CA GLY A 481 -3.42 -24.20 20.19
C GLY A 481 -2.84 -23.36 19.06
N ILE A 482 -1.64 -22.82 19.27
CA ILE A 482 -0.87 -22.07 18.28
C ILE A 482 0.37 -22.88 17.91
N TYR A 483 0.57 -23.04 16.60
CA TYR A 483 1.58 -23.92 16.01
C TYR A 483 2.54 -23.12 15.16
N ASN A 484 3.78 -23.59 15.05
CA ASN A 484 4.76 -22.99 14.15
C ASN A 484 4.55 -23.44 12.71
N LEU A 485 4.01 -24.65 12.50
CA LEU A 485 3.87 -25.29 11.20
C LEU A 485 2.49 -25.91 11.00
N THR A 486 2.04 -25.94 9.74
CA THR A 486 0.79 -26.58 9.30
C THR A 486 0.67 -28.06 9.60
N ASP A 487 1.79 -28.76 9.67
CA ASP A 487 1.83 -30.23 9.83
C ASP A 487 2.39 -30.65 11.18
N ASP A 488 2.54 -29.71 12.12
CA ASP A 488 2.81 -30.05 13.50
C ASP A 488 1.70 -30.99 14.00
N GLY A 489 2.10 -32.17 14.50
CA GLY A 489 1.20 -33.10 15.16
C GLY A 489 0.43 -32.41 16.29
N HIS A 490 -0.76 -32.89 16.62
CA HIS A 490 -1.71 -32.18 17.49
C HIS A 490 -1.14 -31.81 18.87
N SER A 491 -0.19 -32.60 19.41
CA SER A 491 0.51 -32.34 20.67
C SER A 491 1.67 -31.34 20.60
N ARG A 492 2.07 -30.89 19.41
CA ARG A 492 3.26 -30.02 19.19
C ARG A 492 2.98 -28.53 19.21
N TYR A 493 1.87 -28.11 19.83
CA TYR A 493 1.55 -26.70 20.00
C TYR A 493 2.70 -25.99 20.74
N LYS A 494 2.93 -24.71 20.40
CA LYS A 494 3.94 -23.87 21.06
C LYS A 494 3.35 -23.04 22.18
N ALA A 495 2.08 -22.74 22.06
CA ALA A 495 1.31 -22.01 23.05
C ALA A 495 -0.14 -22.48 22.97
N TYR A 496 -0.84 -22.50 24.10
CA TYR A 496 -2.23 -22.94 24.14
C TYR A 496 -3.01 -22.24 25.26
N GLN A 497 -4.33 -22.22 25.12
CA GLN A 497 -5.26 -21.70 26.13
C GLN A 497 -6.60 -22.43 26.07
N TRP A 498 -7.16 -22.78 27.22
CA TRP A 498 -8.54 -23.25 27.32
C TRP A 498 -9.52 -22.17 26.85
N VAL A 499 -10.55 -22.55 26.10
CA VAL A 499 -11.55 -21.62 25.54
C VAL A 499 -12.26 -20.84 26.65
N THR A 500 -12.52 -21.50 27.78
CA THR A 500 -13.14 -20.89 28.97
C THR A 500 -12.28 -19.80 29.63
N ASN A 501 -10.98 -19.77 29.32
CA ASN A 501 -10.00 -18.81 29.86
C ASN A 501 -9.62 -17.72 28.85
N LEU A 502 -10.22 -17.68 27.66
CA LEU A 502 -10.01 -16.58 26.71
C LEU A 502 -10.54 -15.28 27.32
N LYS A 503 -9.81 -14.18 27.11
CA LYS A 503 -10.20 -12.87 27.64
C LYS A 503 -11.26 -12.25 26.74
N GLU A 504 -12.35 -11.80 27.32
CA GLU A 504 -13.35 -11.03 26.57
C GLU A 504 -12.74 -9.71 26.09
N ASN A 505 -12.98 -9.37 24.83
CA ASN A 505 -12.59 -8.09 24.25
C ASN A 505 -13.84 -7.32 23.80
N PRO A 506 -14.44 -6.51 24.69
CA PRO A 506 -15.67 -5.76 24.39
C PRO A 506 -15.52 -4.80 23.22
N ASN A 507 -14.32 -4.29 22.97
CA ASN A 507 -14.03 -3.35 21.87
C ASN A 507 -14.17 -4.00 20.49
N LYS A 508 -14.14 -5.34 20.42
CA LYS A 508 -14.28 -6.13 19.18
C LYS A 508 -15.67 -6.75 19.03
N HIS A 509 -16.61 -6.44 19.92
CA HIS A 509 -17.99 -6.89 19.78
C HIS A 509 -18.63 -6.23 18.57
N ALA A 510 -19.38 -7.02 17.80
CA ALA A 510 -20.27 -6.53 16.76
C ALA A 510 -21.72 -6.61 17.22
N GLU A 511 -22.65 -6.12 16.40
CA GLU A 511 -24.09 -6.22 16.70
C GLU A 511 -24.51 -7.66 17.03
N THR A 512 -23.93 -8.64 16.35
CA THR A 512 -24.30 -10.06 16.45
C THR A 512 -23.19 -10.97 17.00
N ILE A 513 -22.01 -10.43 17.36
CA ILE A 513 -20.82 -11.24 17.71
C ILE A 513 -20.20 -10.74 19.02
N LEU A 514 -19.81 -11.68 19.88
CA LEU A 514 -18.93 -11.52 21.04
C LEU A 514 -17.51 -11.97 20.68
N ALA A 515 -16.48 -11.31 21.20
CA ALA A 515 -15.09 -11.58 20.83
C ALA A 515 -14.26 -11.95 22.06
N TYR A 516 -13.58 -13.09 21.98
CA TYR A 516 -12.70 -13.61 23.02
C TYR A 516 -11.30 -13.87 22.48
N GLU A 517 -10.26 -13.45 23.18
CA GLU A 517 -8.89 -13.42 22.66
C GLU A 517 -7.88 -14.15 23.54
N TYR A 518 -6.84 -14.66 22.89
CA TYR A 518 -5.65 -15.24 23.50
C TYR A 518 -4.38 -14.63 22.88
N GLU A 519 -3.59 -13.98 23.72
CA GLU A 519 -2.26 -13.47 23.39
C GLU A 519 -1.20 -14.49 23.84
N SER A 520 -0.51 -15.09 22.89
CA SER A 520 0.34 -16.25 23.17
C SER A 520 1.80 -15.95 23.50
N GLY A 521 2.25 -14.73 23.21
CA GLY A 521 3.66 -14.34 23.31
C GLY A 521 4.58 -14.95 22.25
N LEU A 522 4.08 -15.84 21.38
CA LEU A 522 4.83 -16.48 20.29
C LEU A 522 5.05 -15.51 19.14
N ASP A 523 6.27 -15.42 18.60
CA ASP A 523 6.53 -14.57 17.43
C ASP A 523 5.80 -15.05 16.17
N VAL A 524 5.27 -14.10 15.42
CA VAL A 524 4.58 -14.35 14.15
C VAL A 524 5.61 -14.53 13.03
N LYS A 525 5.55 -15.68 12.34
CA LYS A 525 6.42 -16.01 11.20
C LYS A 525 5.66 -16.85 10.17
N PRO A 526 6.16 -16.97 8.92
CA PRO A 526 5.54 -17.84 7.92
C PRO A 526 5.30 -19.26 8.46
N GLY A 527 4.09 -19.79 8.27
CA GLY A 527 3.66 -21.12 8.74
C GLY A 527 2.86 -21.13 10.04
N VAL A 528 2.86 -20.04 10.83
CA VAL A 528 2.14 -20.00 12.12
C VAL A 528 0.63 -20.18 11.94
N GLN A 529 0.00 -21.07 12.70
CA GLN A 529 -1.42 -21.40 12.57
C GLN A 529 -2.09 -21.53 13.95
N VAL A 530 -3.37 -21.17 14.03
CA VAL A 530 -4.22 -21.40 15.20
C VAL A 530 -5.17 -22.56 14.91
N ARG A 531 -5.37 -23.44 15.89
CA ARG A 531 -6.34 -24.53 15.83
C ARG A 531 -7.21 -24.56 17.08
N LEU A 532 -8.48 -24.91 16.92
CA LEU A 532 -9.44 -25.12 18.00
C LEU A 532 -9.77 -26.61 18.10
N PHE A 533 -9.75 -27.15 19.32
CA PHE A 533 -10.03 -28.55 19.64
C PHE A 533 -11.23 -28.67 20.55
N LEU A 534 -12.09 -29.69 20.35
CA LEU A 534 -13.28 -29.90 21.17
C LEU A 534 -12.98 -30.60 22.51
N GLU A 535 -11.92 -31.42 22.55
CA GLU A 535 -11.63 -32.35 23.65
C GLU A 535 -10.15 -32.41 24.07
N THR A 536 -9.88 -33.00 25.23
CA THR A 536 -8.54 -33.24 25.79
C THR A 536 -7.69 -34.22 24.97
N ALA A 537 -8.30 -35.01 24.08
CA ALA A 537 -7.67 -36.13 23.39
C ALA A 537 -6.85 -35.76 22.14
N TYR A 538 -6.64 -34.47 21.84
CA TYR A 538 -5.85 -34.00 20.68
C TYR A 538 -6.36 -34.43 19.28
N THR A 539 -7.47 -35.17 19.15
CA THR A 539 -7.90 -35.82 17.90
C THR A 539 -8.98 -35.06 17.12
N SER A 540 -9.72 -34.15 17.75
CA SER A 540 -10.90 -33.49 17.18
C SER A 540 -10.68 -31.98 16.93
N VAL A 541 -10.00 -31.63 15.83
CA VAL A 541 -9.86 -30.24 15.39
C VAL A 541 -11.19 -29.73 14.80
N LEU A 542 -11.79 -28.72 15.42
CA LEU A 542 -13.05 -28.09 14.97
C LEU A 542 -12.84 -26.98 13.94
N ALA A 543 -11.73 -26.27 14.06
CA ALA A 543 -11.36 -25.19 13.16
C ALA A 543 -9.84 -25.01 13.15
N HIS A 544 -9.31 -24.56 12.03
CA HIS A 544 -7.93 -24.11 11.93
C HIS A 544 -7.83 -22.92 10.98
N THR A 545 -6.94 -21.99 11.28
CA THR A 545 -6.76 -20.78 10.47
C THR A 545 -5.91 -21.07 9.24
N VAL A 546 -5.94 -20.16 8.25
CA VAL A 546 -4.90 -20.17 7.22
C VAL A 546 -3.55 -19.83 7.89
N PRO A 547 -2.44 -20.50 7.53
CA PRO A 547 -1.15 -20.22 8.12
C PRO A 547 -0.66 -18.81 7.78
N TRP A 548 0.10 -18.22 8.69
CA TRP A 548 0.68 -16.92 8.48
C TRP A 548 1.64 -16.94 7.29
N GLY A 549 1.59 -15.92 6.43
CA GLY A 549 2.47 -15.82 5.25
C GLY A 549 2.29 -16.89 4.16
N GLN A 550 1.30 -17.79 4.25
CA GLN A 550 1.01 -18.78 3.20
C GLN A 550 -0.43 -18.63 2.71
N GLU A 551 -0.62 -18.47 1.40
CA GLU A 551 -1.90 -18.77 0.78
C GLU A 551 -2.05 -20.29 0.69
N ALA A 552 -3.25 -20.80 0.99
CA ALA A 552 -3.53 -22.22 1.10
C ALA A 552 -3.10 -22.99 -0.17
N ILE A 553 -2.02 -23.77 -0.08
CA ILE A 553 -1.63 -24.73 -1.11
C ILE A 553 -2.67 -25.86 -1.08
N ARG A 554 -3.38 -26.07 -2.20
CA ARG A 554 -4.29 -27.23 -2.34
C ARG A 554 -3.48 -28.52 -2.12
N LYS A 555 -3.92 -29.39 -1.21
CA LYS A 555 -3.49 -30.79 -1.13
C LYS A 555 -3.99 -31.49 -2.40
N ILE A 556 -3.08 -31.97 -3.26
CA ILE A 556 -3.42 -32.72 -4.47
C ILE A 556 -2.78 -34.12 -4.33
N GLN A 557 -3.61 -35.16 -4.35
CA GLN A 557 -3.22 -36.57 -4.29
C GLN A 557 -3.59 -37.22 -5.62
N ASP A 558 -2.62 -37.83 -6.29
CA ASP A 558 -2.81 -38.43 -7.62
C ASP A 558 -2.37 -39.90 -7.65
N ASN A 559 -3.10 -40.74 -8.38
CA ASN A 559 -2.83 -42.17 -8.49
C ASN A 559 -1.54 -42.47 -9.28
N VAL A 560 -0.73 -43.40 -8.77
CA VAL A 560 0.42 -43.98 -9.48
C VAL A 560 -0.11 -44.88 -10.59
N LYS A 561 0.01 -44.43 -11.84
CA LYS A 561 -0.65 -45.05 -12.99
C LYS A 561 -0.29 -46.54 -13.16
N GLY A 562 -1.29 -47.40 -12.95
CA GLY A 562 -1.18 -48.85 -13.11
C GLY A 562 -0.73 -49.60 -11.86
N TYR A 563 -0.78 -48.95 -10.70
CA TYR A 563 -0.54 -49.55 -9.39
C TYR A 563 -1.59 -49.08 -8.41
N ASP A 564 -1.88 -49.89 -7.40
CA ASP A 564 -2.78 -49.55 -6.29
C ASP A 564 -2.04 -48.66 -5.27
N ALA A 565 -1.51 -47.54 -5.75
CA ALA A 565 -0.78 -46.56 -4.97
C ALA A 565 -1.11 -45.13 -5.45
N SER A 566 -0.93 -44.12 -4.60
CA SER A 566 -1.07 -42.70 -4.96
C SER A 566 0.00 -41.86 -4.30
N LEU A 567 0.50 -40.85 -5.00
CA LEU A 567 1.51 -39.92 -4.51
C LEU A 567 0.82 -38.59 -4.17
N GLN A 568 1.22 -37.99 -3.07
CA GLN A 568 0.76 -36.69 -2.61
C GLN A 568 1.98 -35.78 -2.39
N LEU A 569 1.94 -34.60 -2.99
CA LEU A 569 2.92 -33.55 -2.72
C LEU A 569 2.46 -32.71 -1.53
N MET A 570 3.37 -32.44 -0.61
CA MET A 570 3.11 -31.74 0.65
C MET A 570 4.13 -30.62 0.86
N ALA A 571 3.76 -29.61 1.63
CA ALA A 571 4.63 -28.52 2.06
C ALA A 571 4.73 -28.56 3.58
N ILE A 572 5.87 -29.01 4.12
CA ILE A 572 6.09 -29.24 5.54
C ILE A 572 7.30 -28.42 5.97
N GLY A 573 7.18 -27.54 6.96
CA GLY A 573 8.36 -26.82 7.46
C GLY A 573 8.92 -25.74 6.53
N GLY A 574 8.19 -25.37 5.47
CA GLY A 574 8.73 -24.54 4.38
C GLY A 574 9.48 -25.34 3.31
N THR A 575 9.61 -26.65 3.48
CA THR A 575 10.22 -27.56 2.49
C THR A 575 9.18 -28.48 1.84
N VAL A 576 9.51 -28.93 0.64
CA VAL A 576 8.71 -29.85 -0.15
C VAL A 576 8.86 -31.25 0.43
N SER A 577 7.76 -31.95 0.60
CA SER A 577 7.71 -33.33 1.06
C SER A 577 6.79 -34.14 0.15
N ALA A 578 6.95 -35.45 0.11
CA ALA A 578 6.02 -36.34 -0.59
C ALA A 578 5.50 -37.42 0.35
N ARG A 579 4.24 -37.80 0.16
CA ARG A 579 3.62 -38.94 0.82
C ARG A 579 3.15 -39.93 -0.23
N LEU A 580 3.53 -41.18 -0.07
CA LEU A 580 3.06 -42.28 -0.88
C LEU A 580 2.03 -43.09 -0.09
N TYR A 581 0.83 -43.22 -0.64
CA TYR A 581 -0.20 -44.12 -0.15
C TYR A 581 -0.15 -45.42 -0.96
N ILE A 582 -0.16 -46.56 -0.27
CA ILE A 582 -0.14 -47.89 -0.88
C ILE A 582 -1.33 -48.67 -0.34
N LYS A 583 -2.18 -49.18 -1.21
CA LYS A 583 -3.34 -49.96 -0.78
C LYS A 583 -2.86 -51.26 -0.14
N LYS A 584 -3.45 -51.67 0.98
CA LYS A 584 -3.04 -52.91 1.69
C LYS A 584 -3.21 -54.17 0.84
N SER A 585 -4.07 -54.13 -0.19
CA SER A 585 -4.21 -55.21 -1.18
C SER A 585 -3.04 -55.33 -2.16
N PHE A 586 -2.17 -54.32 -2.25
CA PHE A 586 -0.99 -54.34 -3.11
C PHE A 586 0.21 -54.94 -2.37
N THR A 587 0.20 -56.27 -2.20
CA THR A 587 1.10 -56.96 -1.28
C THR A 587 2.54 -57.13 -1.77
N ASP A 588 2.78 -57.08 -3.08
CA ASP A 588 4.11 -57.21 -3.71
C ASP A 588 4.74 -55.85 -4.06
N TRP A 589 4.27 -54.76 -3.44
CA TRP A 589 4.66 -53.40 -3.82
C TRP A 589 6.16 -53.10 -3.63
N GLU A 590 6.80 -53.65 -2.59
CA GLU A 590 8.23 -53.42 -2.32
C GLU A 590 9.10 -53.99 -3.45
N ASP A 591 8.74 -55.17 -3.97
CA ASP A 591 9.40 -55.79 -5.13
C ASP A 591 9.15 -55.00 -6.41
N LYS A 592 7.92 -54.50 -6.60
CA LYS A 592 7.57 -53.69 -7.79
C LYS A 592 8.21 -52.30 -7.76
N PHE A 593 8.45 -51.74 -6.59
CA PHE A 593 9.00 -50.39 -6.38
C PHE A 593 10.46 -50.42 -5.88
N THR A 594 11.16 -51.56 -5.97
CA THR A 594 12.54 -51.71 -5.50
C THR A 594 13.47 -50.65 -6.11
N ASN A 595 13.28 -50.34 -7.39
CA ASN A 595 14.02 -49.30 -8.12
C ASN A 595 13.15 -48.08 -8.44
N ALA A 596 12.12 -47.82 -7.64
CA ALA A 596 11.28 -46.64 -7.81
C ALA A 596 11.77 -45.46 -6.97
N TRP A 597 11.74 -44.27 -7.53
CA TRP A 597 12.17 -43.05 -6.86
C TRP A 597 11.26 -41.87 -7.19
N VAL A 598 11.22 -40.90 -6.28
CA VAL A 598 10.49 -39.64 -6.46
C VAL A 598 11.50 -38.51 -6.62
N GLY A 599 11.47 -37.83 -7.76
CA GLY A 599 12.25 -36.61 -8.01
C GLY A 599 11.42 -35.37 -7.75
N PHE A 600 12.04 -34.36 -7.13
CA PHE A 600 11.46 -33.04 -6.89
C PHE A 600 12.10 -32.00 -7.80
N TYR A 601 11.29 -31.13 -8.38
CA TYR A 601 11.71 -30.17 -9.40
C TYR A 601 11.14 -28.79 -9.10
N SER A 602 11.98 -27.76 -9.16
CA SER A 602 11.67 -26.34 -8.99
C SER A 602 11.10 -25.70 -10.26
N SER A 603 11.24 -26.38 -11.40
CA SER A 603 10.76 -25.91 -12.71
C SER A 603 10.09 -27.01 -13.52
N ARG A 604 8.95 -26.66 -14.14
CA ARG A 604 8.16 -27.54 -15.03
C ARG A 604 8.91 -28.00 -16.27
N THR A 605 9.92 -27.25 -16.73
CA THR A 605 10.68 -27.54 -17.95
C THR A 605 11.93 -28.38 -17.72
N ALA A 606 12.21 -28.77 -16.47
CA ALA A 606 13.36 -29.60 -16.14
C ALA A 606 13.25 -30.99 -16.80
N ARG A 607 14.33 -31.42 -17.47
CA ARG A 607 14.46 -32.78 -18.04
C ARG A 607 14.35 -33.82 -16.92
N SER A 608 13.94 -35.05 -17.24
CA SER A 608 13.66 -36.13 -16.27
C SER A 608 14.77 -36.38 -15.25
N ILE A 609 16.03 -36.13 -15.60
CA ILE A 609 17.21 -36.35 -14.74
C ILE A 609 17.72 -35.09 -14.01
N SER A 610 17.07 -33.94 -14.18
CA SER A 610 17.49 -32.65 -13.59
C SER A 610 16.63 -32.28 -12.38
N TYR A 611 16.51 -33.19 -11.41
CA TYR A 611 15.82 -32.95 -10.15
C TYR A 611 16.68 -32.09 -9.21
N ASP A 612 16.04 -31.29 -8.35
CA ASP A 612 16.72 -30.53 -7.29
C ASP A 612 17.04 -31.42 -6.08
N THR A 613 16.16 -32.38 -5.83
CA THR A 613 16.36 -33.45 -4.84
C THR A 613 15.50 -34.66 -5.21
N TRP A 614 15.83 -35.83 -4.68
CA TRP A 614 15.13 -37.06 -4.99
C TRP A 614 15.28 -38.07 -3.86
N GLN A 615 14.41 -39.09 -3.85
CA GLN A 615 14.52 -40.20 -2.91
C GLN A 615 13.92 -41.49 -3.45
N TRP A 616 14.56 -42.62 -3.14
CA TRP A 616 14.01 -43.96 -3.37
C TRP A 616 12.74 -44.17 -2.54
N VAL A 617 11.69 -44.70 -3.17
CA VAL A 617 10.40 -44.95 -2.53
C VAL A 617 10.52 -45.91 -1.36
N THR A 618 11.38 -46.93 -1.46
CA THR A 618 11.68 -47.89 -0.39
C THR A 618 12.36 -47.25 0.83
N LYS A 619 12.86 -46.02 0.70
CA LYS A 619 13.45 -45.23 1.80
C LYS A 619 12.49 -44.19 2.37
N PHE A 620 11.21 -44.19 1.97
CA PHE A 620 10.21 -43.35 2.61
C PHE A 620 9.89 -43.95 4.00
N ASN A 621 9.73 -43.08 5.00
CA ASN A 621 9.47 -43.49 6.37
C ASN A 621 8.00 -43.87 6.54
N ARG A 622 7.73 -45.00 7.20
CA ARG A 622 6.35 -45.38 7.55
C ARG A 622 5.71 -44.30 8.42
N ASN A 623 4.50 -43.88 8.05
CA ASN A 623 3.71 -42.91 8.81
C ASN A 623 2.41 -43.58 9.27
N GLU A 624 2.48 -44.24 10.43
CA GLU A 624 1.37 -45.02 11.00
C GLU A 624 0.15 -44.15 11.35
N ASP A 625 0.37 -42.88 11.71
CA ASP A 625 -0.70 -41.91 12.00
C ASP A 625 -1.59 -41.56 10.79
N LYS A 626 -1.18 -42.01 9.59
CA LYS A 626 -1.87 -41.76 8.32
C LYS A 626 -2.33 -43.02 7.63
N TYR A 627 -2.24 -44.17 8.31
CA TYR A 627 -2.82 -45.40 7.82
C TYR A 627 -4.34 -45.29 7.89
N THR A 628 -5.01 -45.79 6.85
CA THR A 628 -6.46 -45.97 6.86
C THR A 628 -6.77 -47.46 6.87
N GLU A 629 -8.06 -47.82 6.90
CA GLU A 629 -8.46 -49.22 6.75
C GLU A 629 -7.93 -49.80 5.43
N GLU A 630 -7.90 -49.00 4.37
CA GLU A 630 -7.53 -49.42 3.01
C GLU A 630 -6.07 -49.17 2.60
N TYR A 631 -5.39 -48.16 3.19
CA TYR A 631 -4.07 -47.71 2.73
C TYR A 631 -3.02 -47.65 3.86
N MET A 632 -1.76 -47.96 3.50
CA MET A 632 -0.54 -47.64 4.25
C MET A 632 0.04 -46.34 3.72
N ALA A 633 0.69 -45.54 4.56
CA ALA A 633 1.26 -44.25 4.20
C ALA A 633 2.76 -44.18 4.51
N TYR A 634 3.54 -43.64 3.57
CA TYR A 634 4.98 -43.50 3.68
C TYR A 634 5.39 -42.07 3.31
N ASP A 635 6.24 -41.44 4.12
CA ASP A 635 6.62 -40.03 3.97
C ASP A 635 8.09 -39.86 3.67
N TYR A 636 8.37 -38.90 2.80
CA TYR A 636 9.69 -38.34 2.62
C TYR A 636 9.67 -36.83 2.79
N HIS A 637 10.54 -36.36 3.68
CA HIS A 637 10.78 -34.94 3.91
C HIS A 637 12.06 -34.54 3.21
N SER A 638 11.96 -33.65 2.23
CA SER A 638 13.13 -33.11 1.57
C SER A 638 13.62 -31.84 2.27
N ASN A 639 14.86 -31.45 1.98
CA ASN A 639 15.43 -30.15 2.39
C ASN A 639 15.18 -29.06 1.33
N MET A 640 14.37 -29.33 0.30
CA MET A 640 14.10 -28.38 -0.80
C MET A 640 13.00 -27.42 -0.39
N ASP A 641 13.22 -26.11 -0.51
CA ASP A 641 12.22 -25.10 -0.18
C ASP A 641 10.99 -25.14 -1.12
N VAL A 642 9.82 -24.82 -0.56
CA VAL A 642 8.56 -24.75 -1.31
C VAL A 642 8.57 -23.50 -2.20
N CYS A 643 8.58 -23.69 -3.52
CA CYS A 643 8.44 -22.64 -4.51
C CYS A 643 7.23 -22.88 -5.44
N HIS A 644 6.93 -21.93 -6.34
CA HIS A 644 5.73 -22.04 -7.19
C HIS A 644 6.10 -22.78 -8.46
N GLY A 645 5.34 -23.82 -8.81
CA GLY A 645 5.67 -24.72 -9.91
C GLY A 645 6.46 -25.95 -9.50
N VAL A 646 6.65 -26.18 -8.18
CA VAL A 646 7.24 -27.41 -7.66
C VAL A 646 6.45 -28.62 -8.15
N GLU A 647 7.18 -29.63 -8.60
CA GLU A 647 6.63 -30.89 -9.06
C GLU A 647 7.34 -32.06 -8.35
N ALA A 648 6.58 -33.09 -7.98
CA ALA A 648 7.13 -34.39 -7.63
C ALA A 648 6.77 -35.39 -8.72
N ARG A 649 7.76 -36.10 -9.25
CA ARG A 649 7.56 -37.12 -10.30
C ARG A 649 8.00 -38.47 -9.76
N PHE A 650 7.14 -39.46 -9.94
CA PHE A 650 7.43 -40.85 -9.61
C PHE A 650 8.04 -41.57 -10.81
N PHE A 651 9.14 -42.30 -10.59
CA PHE A 651 9.87 -43.08 -11.59
C PHE A 651 10.04 -44.53 -11.12
N LEU A 652 10.07 -45.49 -12.04
CA LEU A 652 10.16 -46.94 -11.75
C LEU A 652 11.55 -47.55 -12.05
N SER A 653 12.49 -46.81 -12.67
CA SER A 653 13.83 -47.29 -13.05
C SER A 653 14.82 -46.13 -13.29
N GLU A 654 16.14 -46.43 -13.28
CA GLU A 654 17.24 -45.49 -13.56
C GLU A 654 17.38 -45.16 -15.06
N ASP A 655 16.81 -45.97 -15.96
CA ASP A 655 16.91 -45.73 -17.39
C ASP A 655 15.87 -44.69 -17.86
N SER A 656 16.37 -43.51 -18.25
CA SER A 656 15.61 -42.32 -18.64
C SER A 656 14.71 -42.48 -19.88
N SER A 657 14.62 -43.68 -20.45
CA SER A 657 13.81 -44.00 -21.63
C SER A 657 12.46 -44.61 -21.26
N GLN A 658 11.50 -43.72 -20.91
CA GLN A 658 10.06 -43.96 -20.78
C GLN A 658 9.62 -45.20 -19.97
N LYS A 659 9.11 -45.03 -18.74
CA LYS A 659 7.79 -45.57 -18.33
C LYS A 659 7.18 -44.76 -17.16
N ARG A 660 6.03 -44.12 -17.48
CA ARG A 660 4.95 -43.63 -16.59
C ARG A 660 5.34 -42.58 -15.53
N CYS A 661 5.39 -41.33 -15.96
CA CYS A 661 5.35 -40.19 -15.05
C CYS A 661 3.92 -39.94 -14.54
N VAL A 662 3.74 -39.83 -13.23
CA VAL A 662 2.66 -39.00 -12.67
C VAL A 662 3.20 -37.58 -12.67
N VAL A 663 2.63 -36.72 -13.52
CA VAL A 663 2.97 -35.30 -13.65
C VAL A 663 1.88 -34.52 -12.95
N PHE A 664 2.22 -33.85 -11.85
CA PHE A 664 1.27 -32.93 -11.21
C PHE A 664 1.07 -31.70 -12.09
N ARG A 665 -0.18 -31.43 -12.49
CA ARG A 665 -0.58 -30.21 -13.20
C ARG A 665 -1.73 -29.54 -12.45
N GLY A 666 -1.42 -28.53 -11.64
CA GLY A 666 -2.42 -27.71 -10.96
C GLY A 666 -2.09 -26.21 -11.02
N PRO A 667 -3.05 -25.35 -11.42
CA PRO A 667 -2.99 -23.91 -11.16
C PRO A 667 -3.54 -23.57 -9.77
N LEU A 668 -2.96 -22.58 -9.09
CA LEU A 668 -3.62 -21.87 -7.98
C LEU A 668 -4.72 -20.99 -8.60
N ARG A 669 -5.95 -21.51 -8.77
CA ARG A 669 -7.11 -20.70 -9.15
C ARG A 669 -7.81 -20.15 -7.91
N SER A 670 -8.06 -18.85 -7.89
CA SER A 670 -9.04 -18.22 -7.01
C SER A 670 -10.44 -18.75 -7.33
N VAL A 671 -11.14 -19.33 -6.37
CA VAL A 671 -12.59 -19.54 -6.48
C VAL A 671 -13.26 -18.31 -5.87
N SER A 672 -13.78 -17.42 -6.72
CA SER A 672 -14.84 -16.50 -6.35
C SER A 672 -16.11 -17.32 -6.15
N GLY A 673 -16.50 -17.54 -4.90
CA GLY A 673 -17.80 -18.12 -4.57
C GLY A 673 -18.91 -17.11 -4.91
N GLY A 674 -19.60 -17.34 -6.01
CA GLY A 674 -20.97 -16.86 -6.22
C GLY A 674 -21.95 -17.87 -5.63
N PRO A 675 -23.14 -17.44 -5.19
CA PRO A 675 -24.12 -18.31 -4.55
C PRO A 675 -24.77 -19.24 -5.58
N ALA A 676 -25.05 -20.47 -5.15
CA ALA A 676 -26.09 -21.34 -5.69
C ALA A 676 -27.01 -21.72 -4.54
#